data_AF-A0A8H6WDJ5-F1
#
_entry.id   AF-A0A8H6WDJ5-F1
#
_cell.length_a   1.000
_cell.length_b   1.000
_cell.length_c   1.000
_cell.angle_alpha   90.00
_cell.angle_beta   90.00
_cell.angle_gamma   90.00
#
_symmetry.space_group_name_H-M   'P 1'
#
loop_
_entity.id
_entity.type
_entity.pdbx_description
1 polymer ?
#
loop_
_entity_poly.entity_id
_entity_poly.type
_entity_poly.pdbx_seq_one_letter_code
_entity_poly.pdbx_strand_id
1 'polypeptide(L)'
;MLSFLLPILLLFAPAPCLASSKTIDRHALVSRYNPTRNASSLTTPMQVGNGNFAFGADITGLQTFQPYAIMSSWGWKNDSLAANESVADIYSYIGTSLDNHGRNVSYMFGGPEPMQQWLIANPNRVNLGALGLVWFDDSERGERLDVSEANLTVVKQELDLWTGVMTSRFEFQGSPITVTTVSAQETDSVGITVESPLLQEGRLAVYIDFPWNDGSLKFSDPFVGFWTNASLHTTTLNTTSNGAEIAHTLVASTFITTLSGDPFTISLDTPTEHRYTIRPTKNASSTFALSTTWGLTSPSNSVLSVDEITASSRNAWEDYWMNSGFVDVFTGSTDSRADELQRRIILSRYLMRVNEAGDYPPQESGLVNDGWYGKFHLEMYYWHCTHWALWNNWDLLNRSITVYERFLPTAIQRAQGQEGWPIGARWGKMSDPTGRSAPGQINELLIWQQPHPLFFATYQYRAYPTHATLRRWEPIVRATADWMSTFAWFNDSTGVYDLGPPMYIVAEDNVYTNTLNPAFELAQWRMGFALAEAWLAELGEEVPRRWTIVKEGLAPLPVSNGTYKVYEDVEDDFWTDPTYINDHPALAGLNGWLPPTPGLDLEIAQRTTEKVWASWNISNLWGWDFPQLAMSAARIGQPEQAVEWLLHPLFQFDDVGMPVGGVRVPTPYFPGAGALLLAVAMMAEGWDGSHVSAPGFPSKGWNVRAEGLSKMM
;
A
#
# COMPACT_ATOMS: atom_id res chain seq x y z
N MET A 1 42.35 -38.13 -72.07
CA MET A 1 41.34 -39.19 -71.90
C MET A 1 40.39 -38.75 -70.79
N LEU A 2 39.13 -38.56 -71.16
CA LEU A 2 37.89 -38.42 -70.39
C LEU A 2 37.90 -37.90 -68.92
N SER A 3 37.29 -36.72 -68.78
CA SER A 3 36.23 -36.30 -67.85
C SER A 3 35.84 -37.21 -66.68
N PHE A 4 35.72 -36.62 -65.48
CA PHE A 4 34.51 -36.68 -64.64
C PHE A 4 34.42 -35.42 -63.76
N LEU A 5 33.44 -34.57 -64.06
CA LEU A 5 32.94 -33.48 -63.21
C LEU A 5 31.91 -34.07 -62.24
N LEU A 6 32.12 -33.91 -60.93
CA LEU A 6 31.10 -34.13 -59.91
C LEU A 6 30.54 -32.75 -59.48
N PRO A 7 29.21 -32.53 -59.45
CA PRO A 7 28.65 -31.32 -58.88
C PRO A 7 28.51 -31.48 -57.36
N ILE A 8 29.16 -30.61 -56.59
CA ILE A 8 28.93 -30.46 -55.15
C ILE A 8 27.61 -29.71 -54.99
N LEU A 9 26.59 -30.42 -54.50
CA LEU A 9 25.31 -29.84 -54.08
C LEU A 9 25.54 -29.11 -52.73
N LEU A 10 25.65 -27.79 -52.76
CA LEU A 10 25.61 -26.96 -51.55
C LEU A 10 24.16 -26.86 -51.07
N LEU A 11 23.81 -27.67 -50.07
CA LEU A 11 22.58 -27.51 -49.28
C LEU A 11 22.67 -26.19 -48.51
N PHE A 12 21.94 -25.17 -48.98
CA PHE A 12 21.64 -23.98 -48.19
C PHE A 12 20.71 -24.39 -47.04
N ALA A 13 21.27 -24.54 -45.84
CA ALA A 13 20.47 -24.55 -44.62
C ALA A 13 19.90 -23.13 -44.42
N PRO A 14 18.58 -22.95 -44.21
CA PRO A 14 18.05 -21.65 -43.85
C PRO A 14 18.58 -21.29 -42.46
N ALA A 15 19.27 -20.15 -42.36
CA ALA A 15 19.63 -19.57 -41.09
C ALA A 15 18.35 -19.40 -40.25
N PRO A 16 18.32 -19.81 -38.97
CA PRO A 16 17.19 -19.52 -38.12
C PRO A 16 17.05 -18.00 -38.03
N CYS A 17 15.93 -17.51 -38.54
CA CYS A 17 15.52 -16.14 -38.35
C CYS A 17 15.35 -15.96 -36.84
N LEU A 18 16.35 -15.37 -36.19
CA LEU A 18 16.22 -14.86 -34.83
C LEU A 18 15.07 -13.86 -34.88
N ALA A 19 13.89 -14.30 -34.47
CA ALA A 19 12.78 -13.41 -34.19
C ALA A 19 13.30 -12.48 -33.08
N SER A 20 13.71 -11.27 -33.48
CA SER A 20 13.91 -10.16 -32.55
C SER A 20 12.62 -10.06 -31.75
N SER A 21 12.67 -10.50 -30.50
CA SER A 21 11.62 -10.26 -29.52
C SER A 21 11.43 -8.75 -29.47
N LYS A 22 10.38 -8.25 -30.13
CA LYS A 22 10.04 -6.84 -30.09
C LYS A 22 9.79 -6.46 -28.64
N THR A 23 10.51 -5.45 -28.17
CA THR A 23 10.29 -4.80 -26.87
C THR A 23 8.82 -4.48 -26.69
N ILE A 24 8.33 -4.58 -25.46
CA ILE A 24 6.93 -4.25 -25.14
C ILE A 24 6.68 -2.77 -25.47
N ASP A 25 5.59 -2.48 -26.18
CA ASP A 25 5.14 -1.10 -26.42
C ASP A 25 4.42 -0.61 -25.15
N ARG A 26 5.22 -0.15 -24.19
CA ARG A 26 4.75 0.25 -22.86
C ARG A 26 3.83 1.47 -22.93
N HIS A 27 4.14 2.44 -23.79
CA HIS A 27 3.29 3.62 -23.97
C HIS A 27 1.91 3.23 -24.49
N ALA A 28 1.82 2.42 -25.55
CA ALA A 28 0.52 2.00 -26.09
C ALA A 28 -0.32 1.20 -25.06
N LEU A 29 0.33 0.32 -24.29
CA LEU A 29 -0.36 -0.46 -23.25
C LEU A 29 -0.82 0.40 -22.07
N VAL A 30 0.03 1.32 -21.58
CA VAL A 30 -0.35 2.21 -20.47
C VAL A 30 -1.51 3.12 -20.90
N SER A 31 -1.38 3.82 -22.04
CA SER A 31 -2.40 4.76 -22.52
C SER A 31 -3.74 4.09 -22.85
N ARG A 32 -3.73 2.80 -23.22
CA ARG A 32 -4.97 2.03 -23.46
C ARG A 32 -5.90 2.01 -22.24
N TYR A 33 -5.33 2.05 -21.04
CA TYR A 33 -6.07 1.91 -19.79
C TYR A 33 -6.20 3.25 -19.02
N ASN A 34 -5.95 4.39 -19.68
CA ASN A 34 -6.24 5.71 -19.09
C ASN A 34 -7.69 5.76 -18.60
N PRO A 35 -7.93 5.93 -17.28
CA PRO A 35 -9.28 5.89 -16.75
C PRO A 35 -10.03 7.19 -17.09
N THR A 36 -11.34 7.06 -17.31
CA THR A 36 -12.22 8.18 -17.65
C THR A 36 -13.50 8.15 -16.86
N ARG A 37 -14.02 9.32 -16.49
CA ARG A 37 -15.33 9.48 -15.83
C ARG A 37 -16.18 10.54 -16.52
N ASN A 38 -17.50 10.46 -16.35
CA ASN A 38 -18.47 11.46 -16.81
C ASN A 38 -19.39 11.97 -15.67
N ALA A 39 -19.18 11.47 -14.46
CA ALA A 39 -19.81 11.89 -13.22
C ALA A 39 -18.85 11.60 -12.05
N SER A 40 -19.00 12.30 -10.93
CA SER A 40 -18.20 12.02 -9.75
C SER A 40 -18.57 10.66 -9.18
N SER A 41 -17.56 9.93 -8.70
CA SER A 41 -17.80 8.80 -7.79
C SER A 41 -18.24 9.33 -6.44
N LEU A 42 -18.94 8.51 -5.66
CA LEU A 42 -19.26 8.81 -4.26
C LEU A 42 -18.33 8.07 -3.29
N THR A 43 -17.46 7.19 -3.80
CA THR A 43 -16.64 6.30 -2.97
C THR A 43 -15.14 6.47 -3.22
N THR A 44 -14.72 6.80 -4.45
CA THR A 44 -13.29 6.83 -4.80
C THR A 44 -12.90 8.04 -5.66
N PRO A 45 -11.83 8.76 -5.34
CA PRO A 45 -11.34 9.85 -6.18
C PRO A 45 -10.62 9.33 -7.42
N MET A 46 -10.49 10.17 -8.44
CA MET A 46 -9.37 10.08 -9.39
C MET A 46 -8.18 10.84 -8.79
N GLN A 47 -6.97 10.27 -8.81
CA GLN A 47 -5.82 10.84 -8.10
C GLN A 47 -4.62 11.15 -8.98
N VAL A 48 -3.94 12.24 -8.62
CA VAL A 48 -2.54 12.52 -8.99
C VAL A 48 -1.69 12.57 -7.71
N GLY A 49 -0.42 12.21 -7.80
CA GLY A 49 0.47 12.21 -6.64
C GLY A 49 1.86 11.68 -6.94
N ASN A 50 2.66 11.53 -5.89
CA ASN A 50 4.09 11.22 -5.97
C ASN A 50 4.55 10.10 -5.00
N GLY A 51 3.60 9.49 -4.27
CA GLY A 51 3.86 8.44 -3.27
C GLY A 51 3.99 8.97 -1.83
N ASN A 52 4.46 10.21 -1.66
CA ASN A 52 4.46 10.90 -0.37
C ASN A 52 3.24 11.81 -0.20
N PHE A 53 2.59 12.17 -1.29
CA PHE A 53 1.43 13.05 -1.34
C PHE A 53 0.47 12.59 -2.43
N ALA A 54 -0.84 12.70 -2.17
CA ALA A 54 -1.88 12.45 -3.14
C ALA A 54 -2.98 13.52 -3.07
N PHE A 55 -3.43 13.93 -4.25
CA PHE A 55 -4.56 14.83 -4.46
C PHE A 55 -5.69 14.05 -5.12
N GLY A 56 -6.80 13.86 -4.40
CA GLY A 56 -8.02 13.25 -4.93
C GLY A 56 -8.98 14.29 -5.50
N ALA A 57 -9.51 14.03 -6.69
CA ALA A 57 -10.44 14.91 -7.37
C ALA A 57 -11.78 14.24 -7.68
N ASP A 58 -12.83 15.07 -7.67
CA ASP A 58 -14.10 14.79 -8.31
C ASP A 58 -14.07 15.16 -9.80
N ILE A 59 -15.22 15.10 -10.46
CA ILE A 59 -15.34 15.25 -11.91
C ILE A 59 -14.82 16.59 -12.46
N THR A 60 -14.70 17.62 -11.62
CA THR A 60 -14.14 18.93 -12.00
C THR A 60 -12.63 18.93 -12.16
N GLY A 61 -11.93 17.85 -11.75
CA GLY A 61 -10.47 17.79 -11.68
C GLY A 61 -9.89 18.40 -10.41
N LEU A 62 -10.77 18.84 -9.50
CA LEU A 62 -10.50 19.42 -8.18
C LEU A 62 -11.47 18.81 -7.14
N GLN A 63 -11.59 19.39 -5.96
CA GLN A 63 -12.46 18.92 -4.86
C GLN A 63 -13.67 19.85 -4.69
N THR A 64 -14.42 20.09 -5.76
CA THR A 64 -15.49 21.10 -5.85
C THR A 64 -16.81 20.62 -5.23
N PHE A 65 -17.22 19.39 -5.53
CA PHE A 65 -18.47 18.76 -5.10
C PHE A 65 -18.24 17.63 -4.09
N GLN A 66 -17.10 16.95 -4.17
CA GLN A 66 -16.72 15.90 -3.21
C GLN A 66 -15.47 16.33 -2.43
N PRO A 67 -15.53 16.37 -1.09
CA PRO A 67 -14.39 16.74 -0.25
C PRO A 67 -13.45 15.55 -0.05
N TYR A 68 -12.99 14.94 -1.15
CA TYR A 68 -11.93 13.93 -1.09
C TYR A 68 -10.72 14.47 -0.33
N ALA A 69 -9.90 13.62 0.27
CA ALA A 69 -8.80 14.11 1.10
C ALA A 69 -7.58 14.52 0.25
N ILE A 70 -6.86 15.53 0.72
CA ILE A 70 -5.45 15.76 0.36
C ILE A 70 -4.62 15.13 1.47
N MET A 71 -3.93 14.03 1.17
CA MET A 71 -3.23 13.23 2.16
C MET A 71 -1.73 13.19 1.86
N SER A 72 -0.92 13.04 2.92
CA SER A 72 0.52 12.83 2.79
C SER A 72 1.04 11.78 3.77
N SER A 73 2.26 11.29 3.52
CA SER A 73 2.99 10.36 4.39
C SER A 73 3.47 11.03 5.68
N TRP A 74 3.63 12.36 5.67
CA TRP A 74 4.17 13.17 6.77
C TRP A 74 3.11 13.97 7.53
N GLY A 75 1.89 14.10 7.01
CA GLY A 75 0.80 14.86 7.61
C GLY A 75 0.21 14.19 8.85
N TRP A 76 0.91 14.31 9.99
CA TRP A 76 0.51 13.74 11.28
C TRP A 76 0.42 14.82 12.33
N LYS A 77 -0.54 14.65 13.27
CA LYS A 77 -0.65 15.54 14.43
C LYS A 77 -0.85 14.78 15.74
N ASN A 78 -0.61 15.50 16.82
CA ASN A 78 -0.91 15.04 18.18
C ASN A 78 -2.12 15.78 18.76
N ASP A 79 -3.07 15.03 19.30
CA ASP A 79 -4.17 15.56 20.08
C ASP A 79 -3.83 15.70 21.56
N SER A 80 -4.48 16.66 22.20
CA SER A 80 -4.42 16.84 23.65
C SER A 80 -4.95 15.60 24.37
N LEU A 81 -4.35 15.27 25.51
CA LEU A 81 -4.93 14.33 26.46
C LEU A 81 -6.28 14.83 26.99
N ALA A 82 -7.13 13.93 27.48
CA ALA A 82 -8.34 14.33 28.17
C ALA A 82 -8.02 15.19 29.41
N ALA A 83 -8.94 16.05 29.82
CA ALA A 83 -8.68 17.08 30.85
C ALA A 83 -8.15 16.56 32.21
N ASN A 84 -8.35 15.27 32.51
CA ASN A 84 -7.92 14.62 33.76
C ASN A 84 -6.78 13.61 33.55
N GLU A 85 -6.22 13.51 32.35
CA GLU A 85 -5.13 12.60 32.01
C GLU A 85 -3.82 13.37 31.86
N SER A 86 -2.73 12.67 32.15
CA SER A 86 -1.37 13.21 32.15
C SER A 86 -0.42 12.28 31.39
N VAL A 87 0.77 12.78 31.09
CA VAL A 87 1.83 11.97 30.48
C VAL A 87 2.22 10.78 31.38
N ALA A 88 2.07 10.90 32.70
CA ALA A 88 2.30 9.79 33.62
C ALA A 88 1.28 8.65 33.42
N ASP A 89 0.06 8.97 33.00
CA ASP A 89 -0.99 7.97 32.71
C ASP A 89 -0.69 7.19 31.42
N ILE A 90 -0.03 7.81 30.45
CA ILE A 90 0.50 7.10 29.27
C ILE A 90 1.54 6.05 29.70
N TYR A 91 2.49 6.43 30.56
CA TYR A 91 3.54 5.53 31.02
C TYR A 91 3.05 4.44 31.99
N SER A 92 1.93 4.67 32.67
CA SER A 92 1.33 3.66 33.56
C SER A 92 0.42 2.67 32.83
N TYR A 93 0.07 2.94 31.57
CA TYR A 93 -0.68 2.02 30.73
C TYR A 93 0.20 0.83 30.32
N ILE A 94 0.11 -0.27 31.08
CA ILE A 94 0.81 -1.54 30.80
C ILE A 94 -0.13 -2.65 30.28
N GLY A 95 -1.45 -2.40 30.29
CA GLY A 95 -2.47 -3.32 29.82
C GLY A 95 -2.66 -4.57 30.69
N THR A 96 -2.84 -5.73 30.05
CA THR A 96 -3.16 -7.01 30.68
C THR A 96 -1.91 -7.89 30.75
N SER A 97 -1.67 -8.54 31.89
CA SER A 97 -0.63 -9.56 31.98
C SER A 97 -1.21 -10.96 31.75
N LEU A 98 -0.58 -11.74 30.87
CA LEU A 98 -0.94 -13.12 30.57
C LEU A 98 0.25 -14.05 30.80
N ASP A 99 -0.02 -15.30 31.20
CA ASP A 99 1.01 -16.33 31.23
C ASP A 99 1.38 -16.77 29.81
N ASN A 100 2.67 -16.77 29.51
CA ASN A 100 3.27 -17.34 28.31
C ASN A 100 4.34 -18.32 28.81
N HIS A 101 3.94 -19.59 28.97
CA HIS A 101 4.79 -20.70 29.42
C HIS A 101 5.54 -20.43 30.73
N GLY A 102 4.81 -20.01 31.76
CA GLY A 102 5.38 -19.70 33.08
C GLY A 102 6.07 -18.33 33.16
N ARG A 103 6.02 -17.52 32.09
CA ARG A 103 6.39 -16.10 32.11
C ARG A 103 5.14 -15.24 32.09
N ASN A 104 5.03 -14.34 33.05
CA ASN A 104 4.02 -13.29 33.02
C ASN A 104 4.46 -12.17 32.06
N VAL A 105 3.75 -12.01 30.94
CA VAL A 105 4.03 -11.02 29.90
C VAL A 105 2.92 -9.98 29.85
N SER A 106 3.28 -8.69 29.81
CA SER A 106 2.32 -7.58 29.74
C SER A 106 2.06 -7.15 28.30
N TYR A 107 0.79 -7.14 27.93
CA TYR A 107 0.29 -6.78 26.61
C TYR A 107 -0.63 -5.57 26.71
N MET A 108 -0.42 -4.56 25.86
CA MET A 108 -1.15 -3.29 25.91
C MET A 108 -2.59 -3.41 25.39
N PHE A 109 -3.47 -4.07 26.13
CA PHE A 109 -4.93 -4.08 25.94
C PHE A 109 -5.67 -4.29 27.26
N GLY A 110 -6.96 -3.95 27.31
CA GLY A 110 -7.82 -4.19 28.49
C GLY A 110 -7.63 -3.22 29.66
N GLY A 111 -6.80 -2.18 29.46
CA GLY A 111 -6.66 -1.04 30.40
C GLY A 111 -7.82 -0.04 30.29
N PRO A 112 -7.72 1.15 30.93
CA PRO A 112 -8.74 2.19 30.86
C PRO A 112 -9.09 2.56 29.41
N GLU A 113 -10.37 2.51 29.06
CA GLU A 113 -10.85 2.71 27.68
C GLU A 113 -10.46 4.08 27.10
N PRO A 114 -10.57 5.23 27.81
CA PRO A 114 -10.17 6.53 27.24
C PRO A 114 -8.69 6.61 26.87
N MET A 115 -7.80 6.17 27.76
CA MET A 115 -6.36 6.14 27.50
C MET A 115 -6.00 5.17 26.38
N GLN A 116 -6.61 3.98 26.37
CA GLN A 116 -6.40 3.02 25.29
C GLN A 116 -6.81 3.62 23.94
N GLN A 117 -7.98 4.26 23.88
CA GLN A 117 -8.48 4.87 22.65
C GLN A 117 -7.61 6.06 22.20
N TRP A 118 -7.16 6.91 23.12
CA TRP A 118 -6.22 7.98 22.82
C TRP A 118 -4.89 7.43 22.27
N LEU A 119 -4.35 6.38 22.90
CA LEU A 119 -3.13 5.72 22.44
C LEU A 119 -3.32 5.03 21.07
N ILE A 120 -4.52 4.56 20.74
CA ILE A 120 -4.81 4.02 19.41
C ILE A 120 -4.82 5.15 18.36
N ALA A 121 -5.57 6.21 18.63
CA ALA A 121 -5.80 7.31 17.69
C ALA A 121 -4.58 8.24 17.51
N ASN A 122 -3.76 8.44 18.53
CA ASN A 122 -2.72 9.47 18.54
C ASN A 122 -1.31 8.92 18.26
N PRO A 123 -0.45 9.55 17.43
CA PRO A 123 -0.76 10.63 16.48
C PRO A 123 -1.71 10.16 15.37
N ASN A 124 -2.51 11.05 14.81
CA ASN A 124 -3.39 10.73 13.67
C ASN A 124 -3.00 11.49 12.39
N ARG A 125 -3.41 10.93 11.25
CA ARG A 125 -3.27 11.55 9.94
C ARG A 125 -4.25 12.71 9.74
N VAL A 126 -3.90 13.59 8.82
CA VAL A 126 -4.58 14.86 8.59
C VAL A 126 -4.92 15.02 7.12
N ASN A 127 -6.19 15.35 6.83
CA ASN A 127 -6.56 15.95 5.56
C ASN A 127 -6.04 17.39 5.51
N LEU A 128 -5.16 17.67 4.54
CA LEU A 128 -4.45 18.94 4.39
C LEU A 128 -5.30 20.05 3.77
N GLY A 129 -6.52 19.76 3.33
CA GLY A 129 -7.49 20.75 2.85
C GLY A 129 -8.32 20.27 1.67
N ALA A 130 -9.10 21.18 1.10
CA ALA A 130 -9.81 20.98 -0.15
C ALA A 130 -9.63 22.18 -1.07
N LEU A 131 -9.21 21.92 -2.30
CA LEU A 131 -8.98 22.90 -3.35
C LEU A 131 -10.00 22.67 -4.46
N GLY A 132 -10.89 23.63 -4.73
CA GLY A 132 -12.05 23.44 -5.62
C GLY A 132 -12.44 24.71 -6.38
N LEU A 133 -13.44 24.60 -7.25
CA LEU A 133 -13.97 25.74 -7.99
C LEU A 133 -15.08 26.47 -7.24
N VAL A 134 -15.21 27.76 -7.48
CA VAL A 134 -16.33 28.57 -6.98
C VAL A 134 -16.82 29.52 -8.07
N TRP A 135 -18.13 29.63 -8.20
CA TRP A 135 -18.79 30.45 -9.21
C TRP A 135 -19.43 31.69 -8.59
N PHE A 136 -19.55 32.73 -9.40
CA PHE A 136 -20.20 33.98 -9.03
C PHE A 136 -21.23 34.38 -10.09
N ASP A 137 -22.25 35.11 -9.64
CA ASP A 137 -23.21 35.73 -10.53
C ASP A 137 -22.56 36.88 -11.34
N ASP A 138 -23.30 37.39 -12.31
CA ASP A 138 -22.89 38.50 -13.17
C ASP A 138 -23.24 39.87 -12.55
N SER A 139 -23.65 39.91 -11.27
CA SER A 139 -23.99 41.16 -10.60
C SER A 139 -22.73 41.98 -10.30
N GLU A 140 -22.88 43.29 -10.11
CA GLU A 140 -21.76 44.15 -9.69
C GLU A 140 -21.14 43.72 -8.35
N ARG A 141 -21.88 42.98 -7.52
CA ARG A 141 -21.40 42.43 -6.25
C ARG A 141 -20.67 41.10 -6.42
N GLY A 142 -20.93 40.35 -7.50
CA GLY A 142 -20.37 39.03 -7.76
C GLY A 142 -20.66 38.07 -6.61
N GLU A 143 -21.94 37.87 -6.29
CA GLU A 143 -22.36 36.99 -5.19
C GLU A 143 -22.07 35.53 -5.55
N ARG A 144 -21.66 34.75 -4.55
CA ARG A 144 -21.32 33.33 -4.74
C ARG A 144 -22.57 32.55 -5.14
N LEU A 145 -22.44 31.75 -6.20
CA LEU A 145 -23.48 30.82 -6.63
C LEU A 145 -23.34 29.48 -5.89
N ASP A 146 -24.48 28.89 -5.53
CA ASP A 146 -24.56 27.50 -5.10
C ASP A 146 -24.66 26.62 -6.35
N VAL A 147 -23.51 26.06 -6.77
CA VAL A 147 -23.40 25.21 -7.96
C VAL A 147 -23.21 23.78 -7.51
N SER A 148 -24.03 22.89 -8.06
CA SER A 148 -23.93 21.44 -7.88
C SER A 148 -23.48 20.77 -9.19
N GLU A 149 -23.07 19.51 -9.10
CA GLU A 149 -22.69 18.73 -10.28
C GLU A 149 -23.82 18.65 -11.33
N ALA A 150 -25.09 18.65 -10.89
CA ALA A 150 -26.25 18.64 -11.78
C ALA A 150 -26.40 19.91 -12.65
N ASN A 151 -25.66 20.98 -12.32
CA ASN A 151 -25.62 22.19 -13.12
C ASN A 151 -24.59 22.12 -14.26
N LEU A 152 -23.77 21.08 -14.30
CA LEU A 152 -22.76 20.87 -15.34
C LEU A 152 -23.32 20.07 -16.51
N THR A 153 -22.79 20.33 -17.71
CA THR A 153 -23.10 19.57 -18.93
C THR A 153 -21.82 19.23 -19.69
N VAL A 154 -21.88 18.30 -20.65
CA VAL A 154 -20.73 17.87 -21.47
C VAL A 154 -19.53 17.42 -20.62
N VAL A 155 -19.82 16.68 -19.55
CA VAL A 155 -18.85 16.35 -18.52
C VAL A 155 -17.97 15.16 -18.93
N LYS A 156 -16.64 15.36 -18.91
CA LYS A 156 -15.65 14.31 -19.12
C LYS A 156 -14.40 14.60 -18.27
N GLN A 157 -13.91 13.59 -17.57
CA GLN A 157 -12.60 13.58 -16.91
C GLN A 157 -11.77 12.41 -17.45
N GLU A 158 -10.48 12.64 -17.61
CA GLU A 158 -9.52 11.64 -18.07
C GLU A 158 -8.20 11.83 -17.33
N LEU A 159 -7.59 10.73 -16.89
CA LEU A 159 -6.23 10.72 -16.35
C LEU A 159 -5.31 10.01 -17.32
N ASP A 160 -4.30 10.73 -17.79
CA ASP A 160 -3.24 10.16 -18.59
C ASP A 160 -2.19 9.51 -17.67
N LEU A 161 -2.24 8.18 -17.58
CA LEU A 161 -1.35 7.40 -16.72
C LEU A 161 0.11 7.49 -17.16
N TRP A 162 0.38 7.78 -18.43
CA TRP A 162 1.74 7.92 -18.94
C TRP A 162 2.43 9.18 -18.41
N THR A 163 1.66 10.25 -18.20
CA THR A 163 2.19 11.56 -17.81
C THR A 163 1.81 11.99 -16.40
N GLY A 164 0.85 11.32 -15.76
CA GLY A 164 0.25 11.74 -14.49
C GLY A 164 -0.59 13.00 -14.58
N VAL A 165 -1.08 13.34 -15.79
CA VAL A 165 -1.87 14.55 -16.02
C VAL A 165 -3.35 14.20 -16.06
N MET A 166 -4.13 14.85 -15.20
CA MET A 166 -5.58 14.75 -15.20
C MET A 166 -6.20 15.94 -15.92
N THR A 167 -7.17 15.69 -16.79
CA THR A 167 -7.91 16.74 -17.52
C THR A 167 -9.41 16.53 -17.36
N SER A 168 -10.10 17.54 -16.84
CA SER A 168 -11.55 17.62 -16.75
C SER A 168 -12.09 18.68 -17.71
N ARG A 169 -13.18 18.38 -18.39
CA ARG A 169 -13.90 19.25 -19.33
C ARG A 169 -15.38 19.19 -19.04
N PHE A 170 -16.01 20.35 -18.94
CA PHE A 170 -17.44 20.48 -18.70
C PHE A 170 -17.91 21.89 -19.07
N GLU A 171 -19.22 22.09 -19.10
CA GLU A 171 -19.85 23.38 -19.37
C GLU A 171 -20.73 23.79 -18.19
N PHE A 172 -20.64 25.07 -17.80
CA PHE A 172 -21.56 25.72 -16.88
C PHE A 172 -22.28 26.85 -17.60
N GLN A 173 -23.62 26.79 -17.65
CA GLN A 173 -24.45 27.77 -18.39
C GLN A 173 -23.99 28.01 -19.85
N GLY A 174 -23.55 26.93 -20.53
CA GLY A 174 -23.05 26.99 -21.91
C GLY A 174 -21.64 27.55 -22.08
N SER A 175 -20.96 27.91 -20.99
CA SER A 175 -19.55 28.33 -21.02
C SER A 175 -18.63 27.15 -20.75
N PRO A 176 -17.66 26.85 -21.64
CA PRO A 176 -16.74 25.74 -21.45
C PRO A 176 -15.74 26.04 -20.33
N ILE A 177 -15.41 24.99 -19.58
CA ILE A 177 -14.38 24.99 -18.55
C ILE A 177 -13.50 23.76 -18.79
N THR A 178 -12.19 23.96 -18.92
CA THR A 178 -11.20 22.89 -18.88
C THR A 178 -10.30 23.08 -17.68
N VAL A 179 -10.11 22.04 -16.89
CA VAL A 179 -9.21 22.03 -15.75
C VAL A 179 -8.15 20.96 -15.99
N THR A 180 -6.88 21.35 -15.93
CA THR A 180 -5.74 20.42 -15.91
C THR A 180 -5.14 20.42 -14.51
N THR A 181 -4.97 19.22 -13.94
CA THR A 181 -4.42 19.01 -12.59
C THR A 181 -3.27 18.03 -12.68
N VAL A 182 -2.12 18.38 -12.10
CA VAL A 182 -0.88 17.61 -12.18
C VAL A 182 -0.10 17.74 -10.88
N SER A 183 0.63 16.70 -10.47
CA SER A 183 1.41 16.70 -9.22
C SER A 183 2.91 16.57 -9.49
N ALA A 184 3.69 17.39 -8.80
CA ALA A 184 5.15 17.33 -8.84
C ALA A 184 5.64 16.06 -8.16
N GLN A 185 6.78 15.57 -8.63
CA GLN A 185 7.31 14.26 -8.24
C GLN A 185 8.42 14.37 -7.19
N GLU A 186 9.00 15.57 -7.04
CA GLU A 186 10.03 15.90 -6.05
C GLU A 186 9.51 16.79 -4.91
N THR A 187 8.35 17.41 -5.08
CA THR A 187 7.71 18.25 -4.06
C THR A 187 6.23 17.89 -3.93
N ASP A 188 5.65 18.12 -2.76
CA ASP A 188 4.23 17.87 -2.50
C ASP A 188 3.40 19.05 -3.00
N SER A 189 3.38 19.18 -4.33
CA SER A 189 2.79 20.31 -5.04
C SER A 189 1.85 19.85 -6.13
N VAL A 190 0.80 20.64 -6.34
CA VAL A 190 -0.20 20.47 -7.40
C VAL A 190 -0.21 21.73 -8.26
N GLY A 191 -0.05 21.53 -9.56
CA GLY A 191 -0.25 22.54 -10.58
C GLY A 191 -1.66 22.42 -11.16
N ILE A 192 -2.35 23.56 -11.27
CA ILE A 192 -3.71 23.67 -11.79
C ILE A 192 -3.70 24.69 -12.91
N THR A 193 -4.32 24.34 -14.03
CA THR A 193 -4.66 25.30 -15.09
C THR A 193 -6.16 25.25 -15.34
N VAL A 194 -6.84 26.38 -15.14
CA VAL A 194 -8.26 26.55 -15.46
C VAL A 194 -8.37 27.38 -16.73
N GLU A 195 -9.06 26.88 -17.75
CA GLU A 195 -9.36 27.59 -18.99
C GLU A 195 -10.87 27.80 -19.11
N SER A 196 -11.32 29.06 -19.11
CA SER A 196 -12.73 29.42 -19.30
C SER A 196 -12.93 30.91 -19.58
N PRO A 197 -13.89 31.30 -20.44
CA PRO A 197 -14.36 32.69 -20.54
C PRO A 197 -14.85 33.27 -19.19
N LEU A 198 -15.39 32.42 -18.30
CA LEU A 198 -15.93 32.84 -17.00
C LEU A 198 -14.86 33.46 -16.08
N LEU A 199 -13.57 33.17 -16.30
CA LEU A 199 -12.46 33.80 -15.57
C LEU A 199 -12.37 35.30 -15.89
N GLN A 200 -12.49 35.66 -17.17
CA GLN A 200 -12.47 37.06 -17.63
C GLN A 200 -13.71 37.82 -17.16
N GLU A 201 -14.85 37.12 -17.08
CA GLU A 201 -16.10 37.66 -16.57
C GLU A 201 -16.09 37.85 -15.03
N GLY A 202 -15.06 37.33 -14.33
CA GLY A 202 -15.01 37.34 -12.86
C GLY A 202 -16.00 36.38 -12.19
N ARG A 203 -16.56 35.45 -12.96
CA ARG A 203 -17.62 34.52 -12.57
C ARG A 203 -17.12 33.13 -12.18
N LEU A 204 -15.81 32.89 -12.27
CA LEU A 204 -15.16 31.66 -11.86
C LEU A 204 -13.88 31.98 -11.09
N ALA A 205 -13.66 31.26 -10.00
CA ALA A 205 -12.43 31.33 -9.21
C ALA A 205 -12.13 29.96 -8.57
N VAL A 206 -11.02 29.90 -7.84
CA VAL A 206 -10.62 28.73 -7.05
C VAL A 206 -10.82 29.05 -5.56
N TYR A 207 -11.13 28.06 -4.73
CA TYR A 207 -11.10 28.18 -3.28
C TYR A 207 -10.18 27.14 -2.67
N ILE A 208 -9.65 27.44 -1.48
CA ILE A 208 -9.05 26.45 -0.58
C ILE A 208 -9.74 26.49 0.79
N ASP A 209 -10.02 25.33 1.37
CA ASP A 209 -10.68 25.17 2.67
C ASP A 209 -9.94 24.14 3.52
N PHE A 210 -10.06 24.21 4.85
CA PHE A 210 -9.31 23.37 5.79
C PHE A 210 -10.21 22.70 6.84
N PRO A 211 -10.16 21.36 7.00
CA PRO A 211 -11.00 20.65 7.97
C PRO A 211 -10.31 20.43 9.33
N TRP A 212 -11.10 20.20 10.38
CA TRP A 212 -10.60 19.67 11.65
C TRP A 212 -10.35 18.17 11.50
N ASN A 213 -9.32 17.63 12.17
CA ASN A 213 -9.05 16.20 12.20
C ASN A 213 -8.85 15.81 13.68
N ASP A 214 -9.33 14.68 14.16
CA ASP A 214 -9.05 14.19 15.53
C ASP A 214 -8.73 12.70 15.60
N GLY A 215 -8.67 12.03 14.44
CA GLY A 215 -8.33 10.60 14.35
C GLY A 215 -9.20 9.69 15.22
N SER A 216 -10.37 10.16 15.68
CA SER A 216 -11.20 9.42 16.63
C SER A 216 -11.91 8.22 15.98
N LEU A 217 -12.10 8.28 14.66
CA LEU A 217 -12.75 7.24 13.88
C LEU A 217 -11.76 6.16 13.47
N LYS A 218 -12.19 4.90 13.64
CA LYS A 218 -11.47 3.74 13.10
C LYS A 218 -11.36 3.81 11.58
N PHE A 219 -12.41 4.29 10.91
CA PHE A 219 -12.45 4.52 9.47
C PHE A 219 -13.06 5.90 9.20
N SER A 220 -12.36 6.72 8.41
CA SER A 220 -12.88 7.98 7.87
C SER A 220 -12.96 7.85 6.35
N ASP A 221 -14.04 7.26 5.86
CA ASP A 221 -14.32 6.98 4.45
C ASP A 221 -15.71 7.48 4.06
N PRO A 222 -15.93 8.01 2.84
CA PRO A 222 -14.92 8.32 1.81
C PRO A 222 -14.19 9.66 2.03
N PHE A 223 -14.54 10.38 3.10
CA PHE A 223 -14.02 11.71 3.39
C PHE A 223 -13.31 11.74 4.74
N VAL A 224 -12.22 12.50 4.79
CA VAL A 224 -11.39 12.68 5.98
C VAL A 224 -11.54 14.11 6.50
N GLY A 225 -11.80 14.23 7.80
CA GLY A 225 -11.90 15.50 8.50
C GLY A 225 -13.34 16.04 8.64
N PHE A 226 -13.50 16.95 9.59
CA PHE A 226 -14.75 17.57 10.00
C PHE A 226 -14.75 19.06 9.65
N TRP A 227 -15.57 19.44 8.67
CA TRP A 227 -15.67 20.82 8.17
C TRP A 227 -16.49 21.74 9.09
N THR A 228 -17.33 21.17 9.96
CA THR A 228 -18.20 21.94 10.87
C THR A 228 -17.52 22.36 12.17
N ASN A 229 -16.31 21.87 12.44
CA ASN A 229 -15.61 22.05 13.71
C ASN A 229 -14.58 23.19 13.66
N ALA A 230 -14.93 24.30 13.00
CA ALA A 230 -14.04 25.43 12.75
C ALA A 230 -13.48 26.09 14.04
N SER A 231 -14.16 25.97 15.18
CA SER A 231 -13.65 26.52 16.44
C SER A 231 -12.48 25.74 17.07
N LEU A 232 -12.16 24.53 16.57
CA LEU A 232 -11.12 23.66 17.13
C LEU A 232 -9.74 23.88 16.51
N HIS A 233 -9.65 24.67 15.45
CA HIS A 233 -8.40 24.95 14.74
C HIS A 233 -8.33 26.39 14.25
N THR A 234 -7.18 26.78 13.72
CA THR A 234 -6.99 28.13 13.18
C THR A 234 -6.30 28.11 11.84
N THR A 235 -6.61 29.11 11.01
CA THR A 235 -5.87 29.41 9.79
C THR A 235 -5.40 30.86 9.82
N THR A 236 -4.16 31.12 9.42
CA THR A 236 -3.63 32.47 9.26
C THR A 236 -3.08 32.67 7.85
N LEU A 237 -3.48 33.77 7.21
CA LEU A 237 -3.07 34.13 5.86
C LEU A 237 -1.94 35.15 5.91
N ASN A 238 -0.86 34.87 5.20
CA ASN A 238 0.20 35.80 4.88
C ASN A 238 0.25 36.01 3.36
N THR A 239 0.28 37.25 2.91
CA THR A 239 0.34 37.57 1.47
C THR A 239 1.68 38.22 1.15
N THR A 240 2.26 37.85 0.00
CA THR A 240 3.49 38.42 -0.52
C THR A 240 3.23 39.02 -1.89
N SER A 241 4.23 39.69 -2.48
CA SER A 241 4.08 40.21 -3.86
C SER A 241 3.91 39.11 -4.91
N ASN A 242 4.30 37.88 -4.60
CA ASN A 242 4.42 36.79 -5.57
C ASN A 242 3.54 35.57 -5.22
N GLY A 243 2.65 35.69 -4.24
CA GLY A 243 1.84 34.56 -3.78
C GLY A 243 1.25 34.74 -2.39
N ALA A 244 0.75 33.65 -1.82
CA ALA A 244 0.16 33.60 -0.50
C ALA A 244 0.60 32.36 0.27
N GLU A 245 0.56 32.44 1.59
CA GLU A 245 0.83 31.32 2.49
C GLU A 245 -0.26 31.26 3.55
N ILE A 246 -0.79 30.07 3.79
CA ILE A 246 -1.79 29.80 4.82
C ILE A 246 -1.20 28.80 5.80
N ALA A 247 -1.13 29.18 7.08
CA ALA A 247 -0.75 28.28 8.15
C ALA A 247 -2.01 27.72 8.82
N HIS A 248 -2.20 26.40 8.77
CA HIS A 248 -3.30 25.68 9.37
C HIS A 248 -2.82 24.97 10.65
N THR A 249 -3.34 25.38 11.81
CA THR A 249 -2.90 24.87 13.11
C THR A 249 -3.97 24.01 13.76
N LEU A 250 -3.65 22.73 13.97
CA LEU A 250 -4.43 21.70 14.64
C LEU A 250 -3.74 21.35 15.97
N VAL A 251 -4.24 21.88 17.09
CA VAL A 251 -3.62 21.75 18.42
C VAL A 251 -2.17 22.26 18.41
N ALA A 252 -1.17 21.37 18.50
CA ALA A 252 0.25 21.70 18.55
C ALA A 252 0.96 21.50 17.20
N SER A 253 0.23 21.09 16.16
CA SER A 253 0.77 20.84 14.82
C SER A 253 0.31 21.91 13.85
N THR A 254 1.24 22.45 13.07
CA THR A 254 0.97 23.46 12.03
C THR A 254 1.41 22.94 10.68
N PHE A 255 0.54 23.08 9.69
CA PHE A 255 0.78 22.74 8.29
C PHE A 255 0.73 24.00 7.44
N ILE A 256 1.62 24.09 6.47
CA ILE A 256 1.79 25.26 5.61
C ILE A 256 1.29 24.92 4.21
N THR A 257 0.42 25.76 3.67
CA THR A 257 0.01 25.74 2.27
C THR A 257 0.49 27.01 1.57
N THR A 258 1.34 26.86 0.57
CA THR A 258 1.90 27.97 -0.20
C THR A 258 1.31 28.00 -1.60
N LEU A 259 0.84 29.16 -2.05
CA LEU A 259 0.16 29.41 -3.32
C LEU A 259 1.01 30.37 -4.15
N SER A 260 1.25 30.03 -5.42
CA SER A 260 1.93 30.90 -6.39
C SER A 260 1.34 30.69 -7.79
N GLY A 261 1.65 31.56 -8.76
CA GLY A 261 1.18 31.42 -10.14
C GLY A 261 0.80 32.76 -10.76
N ASP A 262 -0.23 32.75 -11.60
CA ASP A 262 -0.77 33.95 -12.22
C ASP A 262 -1.25 34.96 -11.17
N PRO A 263 -1.26 36.28 -11.46
CA PRO A 263 -1.65 37.28 -10.48
C PRO A 263 -3.07 37.10 -9.95
N PHE A 264 -3.20 36.86 -8.64
CA PHE A 264 -4.46 36.66 -7.94
C PHE A 264 -4.60 37.53 -6.68
N THR A 265 -5.83 37.67 -6.20
CA THR A 265 -6.17 38.13 -4.85
C THR A 265 -6.74 36.99 -4.04
N ILE A 266 -6.41 36.91 -2.76
CA ILE A 266 -6.93 35.90 -1.83
C ILE A 266 -7.60 36.58 -0.64
N SER A 267 -8.76 36.08 -0.23
CA SER A 267 -9.51 36.59 0.92
C SER A 267 -10.22 35.47 1.65
N LEU A 268 -10.27 35.57 2.98
CA LEU A 268 -11.09 34.69 3.82
C LEU A 268 -12.57 34.98 3.58
N ASP A 269 -13.37 33.94 3.33
CA ASP A 269 -14.79 34.05 3.00
C ASP A 269 -15.60 34.56 4.19
N THR A 270 -15.39 33.98 5.38
CA THR A 270 -16.02 34.42 6.64
C THR A 270 -15.06 34.31 7.83
N PRO A 271 -15.19 35.14 8.89
CA PRO A 271 -14.28 35.10 10.05
C PRO A 271 -14.36 33.83 10.90
N THR A 272 -15.37 33.00 10.70
CA THR A 272 -15.67 31.80 11.52
C THR A 272 -15.42 30.49 10.79
N GLU A 273 -15.03 30.56 9.52
CA GLU A 273 -14.69 29.41 8.68
C GLU A 273 -13.22 29.50 8.25
N HIS A 274 -12.73 28.47 7.60
CA HIS A 274 -11.34 28.36 7.15
C HIS A 274 -11.19 28.35 5.63
N ARG A 275 -12.22 28.83 4.92
CA ARG A 275 -12.27 28.90 3.47
C ARG A 275 -11.74 30.23 2.93
N TYR A 276 -10.84 30.15 1.97
CA TYR A 276 -10.28 31.29 1.25
C TYR A 276 -10.64 31.21 -0.23
N THR A 277 -11.16 32.29 -0.79
CA THR A 277 -11.37 32.43 -2.24
C THR A 277 -10.13 33.07 -2.89
N ILE A 278 -9.63 32.44 -3.95
CA ILE A 278 -8.49 32.84 -4.78
C ILE A 278 -9.01 33.31 -6.14
N ARG A 279 -9.08 34.62 -6.34
CA ARG A 279 -9.60 35.25 -7.57
C ARG A 279 -8.49 35.73 -8.47
N PRO A 280 -8.49 35.38 -9.77
CA PRO A 280 -7.64 36.04 -10.76
C PRO A 280 -7.87 37.55 -10.77
N THR A 281 -6.80 38.33 -10.95
CA THR A 281 -6.94 39.81 -11.04
C THR A 281 -7.64 40.23 -12.35
N LYS A 282 -8.31 41.40 -12.36
CA LYS A 282 -9.23 41.87 -13.44
C LYS A 282 -8.67 41.94 -14.88
N ASN A 283 -7.37 41.75 -15.09
CA ASN A 283 -6.76 41.60 -16.42
C ASN A 283 -6.53 40.12 -16.78
N ALA A 284 -7.28 39.20 -16.15
CA ALA A 284 -7.10 37.77 -16.30
C ALA A 284 -7.22 37.35 -17.77
N SER A 285 -6.32 36.46 -18.18
CA SER A 285 -6.47 35.70 -19.42
C SER A 285 -7.72 34.81 -19.32
N SER A 286 -8.13 34.20 -20.44
CA SER A 286 -9.10 33.09 -20.41
C SER A 286 -8.51 31.81 -19.77
N THR A 287 -7.31 31.92 -19.19
CA THR A 287 -6.54 30.87 -18.56
C THR A 287 -6.04 31.41 -17.22
N PHE A 288 -6.08 30.58 -16.18
CA PHE A 288 -5.55 30.86 -14.86
C PHE A 288 -4.71 29.68 -14.37
N ALA A 289 -3.41 29.91 -14.18
CA ALA A 289 -2.46 28.93 -13.67
C ALA A 289 -2.14 29.17 -12.18
N LEU A 290 -2.32 28.14 -11.36
CA LEU A 290 -2.07 28.17 -9.92
C LEU A 290 -1.23 26.95 -9.52
N SER A 291 -0.19 27.19 -8.72
CA SER A 291 0.62 26.18 -8.07
C SER A 291 0.34 26.23 -6.57
N THR A 292 0.09 25.07 -5.97
CA THR A 292 -0.17 24.91 -4.54
C THR A 292 0.77 23.87 -3.97
N THR A 293 1.51 24.21 -2.92
CA THR A 293 2.46 23.32 -2.23
C THR A 293 2.07 23.15 -0.77
N TRP A 294 2.12 21.92 -0.26
CA TRP A 294 1.90 21.61 1.15
C TRP A 294 3.21 21.19 1.83
N GLY A 295 3.36 21.53 3.10
CA GLY A 295 4.51 21.11 3.89
C GLY A 295 4.39 21.40 5.38
N LEU A 296 5.35 20.91 6.16
CA LEU A 296 5.49 21.25 7.59
C LEU A 296 6.08 22.64 7.81
N THR A 297 6.75 23.19 6.80
CA THR A 297 7.40 24.51 6.83
C THR A 297 7.23 25.19 5.48
N SER A 298 7.39 26.51 5.44
CA SER A 298 7.49 27.26 4.19
C SER A 298 8.58 26.66 3.28
N PRO A 299 8.36 26.59 1.95
CA PRO A 299 9.37 26.15 1.01
C PRO A 299 10.66 26.97 1.14
N SER A 300 11.81 26.30 1.17
CA SER A 300 13.13 26.96 1.26
C SER A 300 13.56 27.63 -0.06
N ASN A 301 12.99 27.15 -1.18
CA ASN A 301 13.19 27.68 -2.53
C ASN A 301 11.88 28.28 -3.06
N SER A 302 11.93 28.95 -4.22
CA SER A 302 10.71 29.39 -4.91
C SER A 302 9.79 28.20 -5.20
N VAL A 303 8.49 28.40 -5.01
CA VAL A 303 7.46 27.43 -5.41
C VAL A 303 7.54 27.19 -6.91
N LEU A 304 7.47 25.91 -7.31
CA LEU A 304 7.49 25.51 -8.71
C LEU A 304 6.31 26.12 -9.48
N SER A 305 6.57 26.60 -10.69
CA SER A 305 5.53 26.99 -11.65
C SER A 305 4.75 25.76 -12.14
N VAL A 306 3.54 25.97 -12.67
CA VAL A 306 2.73 24.87 -13.23
C VAL A 306 3.46 24.13 -14.36
N ASP A 307 4.25 24.84 -15.17
CA ASP A 307 5.06 24.23 -16.23
C ASP A 307 6.17 23.32 -15.67
N GLU A 308 6.86 23.75 -14.60
CA GLU A 308 7.88 22.94 -13.93
C GLU A 308 7.27 21.69 -13.27
N ILE A 309 6.10 21.84 -12.63
CA ILE A 309 5.33 20.72 -12.06
C ILE A 309 4.93 19.73 -13.16
N THR A 310 4.45 20.24 -14.30
CA THR A 310 4.04 19.40 -15.44
C THR A 310 5.23 18.64 -16.02
N ALA A 311 6.38 19.30 -16.16
CA ALA A 311 7.60 18.66 -16.64
C ALA A 311 8.11 17.60 -15.65
N SER A 312 8.09 17.89 -14.35
CA SER A 312 8.43 16.94 -13.28
C SER A 312 7.55 15.68 -13.35
N SER A 313 6.23 15.83 -13.43
CA SER A 313 5.28 14.73 -13.57
C SER A 313 5.60 13.86 -14.78
N ARG A 314 5.68 14.48 -15.97
CA ARG A 314 5.93 13.76 -17.23
C ARG A 314 7.22 12.96 -17.18
N ASN A 315 8.31 13.59 -16.75
CA ASN A 315 9.62 12.96 -16.71
C ASN A 315 9.64 11.76 -15.75
N ALA A 316 9.09 11.89 -14.54
CA ALA A 316 9.15 10.81 -13.57
C ALA A 316 8.20 9.65 -13.91
N TRP A 317 7.03 9.93 -14.50
CA TRP A 317 6.12 8.86 -14.95
C TRP A 317 6.68 8.12 -16.17
N GLU A 318 7.24 8.84 -17.15
CA GLU A 318 7.92 8.21 -18.29
C GLU A 318 9.09 7.35 -17.82
N ASP A 319 9.94 7.86 -16.91
CA ASP A 319 11.02 7.09 -16.29
C ASP A 319 10.50 5.85 -15.57
N TYR A 320 9.47 5.99 -14.74
CA TYR A 320 8.86 4.87 -14.03
C TYR A 320 8.37 3.78 -15.00
N TRP A 321 7.63 4.14 -16.05
CA TRP A 321 7.12 3.16 -17.00
C TRP A 321 8.21 2.51 -17.85
N MET A 322 9.26 3.26 -18.20
CA MET A 322 10.32 2.78 -19.08
C MET A 322 11.40 1.97 -18.36
N ASN A 323 11.72 2.29 -17.11
CA ASN A 323 12.90 1.77 -16.42
C ASN A 323 12.60 0.76 -15.29
N SER A 324 11.33 0.49 -15.02
CA SER A 324 10.92 -0.58 -14.10
C SER A 324 10.53 -1.87 -14.82
N GLY A 325 10.27 -2.93 -14.06
CA GLY A 325 9.71 -4.17 -14.59
C GLY A 325 8.40 -3.93 -15.33
N PHE A 326 8.07 -4.76 -16.32
CA PHE A 326 6.83 -4.63 -17.09
C PHE A 326 6.30 -5.99 -17.51
N VAL A 327 4.99 -6.18 -17.42
CA VAL A 327 4.29 -7.39 -17.86
C VAL A 327 3.22 -7.01 -18.87
N ASP A 328 3.24 -7.71 -20.01
CA ASP A 328 2.21 -7.70 -21.02
C ASP A 328 1.60 -9.09 -21.14
N VAL A 329 0.37 -9.23 -20.66
CA VAL A 329 -0.46 -10.43 -20.82
C VAL A 329 -1.47 -10.29 -21.94
N PHE A 330 -1.61 -9.12 -22.57
CA PHE A 330 -2.66 -8.81 -23.53
C PHE A 330 -2.22 -9.04 -24.98
N THR A 331 -1.07 -8.49 -25.38
CA THR A 331 -0.69 -8.46 -26.80
C THR A 331 -0.45 -9.86 -27.35
N GLY A 332 -1.30 -10.29 -28.28
CA GLY A 332 -1.20 -11.60 -28.92
C GLY A 332 -1.84 -12.75 -28.12
N SER A 333 -2.35 -12.47 -26.91
CA SER A 333 -3.20 -13.42 -26.18
C SER A 333 -4.56 -13.54 -26.87
N THR A 334 -5.11 -14.75 -26.90
CA THR A 334 -6.45 -15.03 -27.42
C THR A 334 -7.47 -15.33 -26.32
N ASP A 335 -7.01 -15.51 -25.08
CA ASP A 335 -7.89 -15.63 -23.92
C ASP A 335 -8.57 -14.29 -23.64
N SER A 336 -9.91 -14.29 -23.57
CA SER A 336 -10.71 -13.08 -23.38
C SER A 336 -10.47 -12.39 -22.04
N ARG A 337 -9.90 -13.11 -21.07
CA ARG A 337 -9.57 -12.60 -19.73
C ARG A 337 -8.35 -11.67 -19.72
N ALA A 338 -7.52 -11.70 -20.76
CA ALA A 338 -6.25 -10.99 -20.80
C ALA A 338 -6.40 -9.47 -20.71
N ASP A 339 -7.43 -8.89 -21.32
CA ASP A 339 -7.64 -7.43 -21.32
C ASP A 339 -7.95 -6.90 -19.91
N GLU A 340 -8.82 -7.60 -19.16
CA GLU A 340 -9.16 -7.22 -17.78
C GLU A 340 -7.96 -7.43 -16.83
N LEU A 341 -7.20 -8.51 -16.98
CA LEU A 341 -6.00 -8.69 -16.16
C LEU A 341 -4.95 -7.61 -16.46
N GLN A 342 -4.74 -7.27 -17.73
CA GLN A 342 -3.83 -6.18 -18.11
C GLN A 342 -4.31 -4.83 -17.56
N ARG A 343 -5.62 -4.54 -17.60
CA ARG A 343 -6.20 -3.34 -16.98
C ARG A 343 -5.87 -3.28 -15.49
N ARG A 344 -6.11 -4.35 -14.73
CA ARG A 344 -5.82 -4.41 -13.29
C ARG A 344 -4.33 -4.23 -13.00
N ILE A 345 -3.45 -4.82 -13.81
CA ILE A 345 -2.00 -4.65 -13.69
C ILE A 345 -1.62 -3.17 -13.85
N ILE A 346 -2.01 -2.53 -14.96
CA ILE A 346 -1.61 -1.15 -15.25
C ILE A 346 -2.16 -0.16 -14.21
N LEU A 347 -3.45 -0.27 -13.86
CA LEU A 347 -4.07 0.62 -12.88
C LEU A 347 -3.49 0.41 -11.48
N SER A 348 -3.27 -0.83 -11.04
CA SER A 348 -2.62 -1.11 -9.75
C SER A 348 -1.22 -0.52 -9.71
N ARG A 349 -0.44 -0.62 -10.78
CA ARG A 349 0.91 -0.04 -10.83
C ARG A 349 0.93 1.48 -10.70
N TYR A 350 -0.05 2.16 -11.29
CA TYR A 350 -0.18 3.61 -11.13
C TYR A 350 -0.60 3.96 -9.70
N LEU A 351 -1.66 3.33 -9.19
CA LEU A 351 -2.24 3.64 -7.89
C LEU A 351 -1.30 3.30 -6.72
N MET A 352 -0.58 2.18 -6.78
CA MET A 352 0.43 1.84 -5.78
C MET A 352 1.54 2.91 -5.75
N ARG A 353 1.97 3.45 -6.90
CA ARG A 353 2.98 4.52 -6.90
C ARG A 353 2.45 5.83 -6.32
N VAL A 354 1.17 6.15 -6.52
CA VAL A 354 0.54 7.34 -5.93
C VAL A 354 0.33 7.20 -4.42
N ASN A 355 -0.09 6.02 -3.95
CA ASN A 355 -0.59 5.82 -2.59
C ASN A 355 0.39 5.11 -1.63
N GLU A 356 1.37 4.38 -2.16
CA GLU A 356 2.09 3.32 -1.42
C GLU A 356 3.62 3.40 -1.59
N ALA A 357 4.12 4.55 -2.06
CA ALA A 357 5.54 4.77 -2.37
C ALA A 357 6.17 5.93 -1.56
N GLY A 358 5.69 6.12 -0.33
CA GLY A 358 6.16 7.16 0.59
C GLY A 358 7.25 6.69 1.55
N ASP A 359 7.63 7.58 2.48
CA ASP A 359 8.74 7.38 3.43
C ASP A 359 8.39 6.45 4.61
N TYR A 360 7.09 6.24 4.87
CA TYR A 360 6.57 5.30 5.86
C TYR A 360 5.85 4.15 5.17
N PRO A 361 5.71 2.99 5.82
CA PRO A 361 4.78 1.99 5.36
C PRO A 361 3.40 2.60 5.12
N PRO A 362 2.71 2.18 4.05
CA PRO A 362 1.37 2.64 3.78
C PRO A 362 0.37 2.07 4.80
N GLN A 363 -0.73 2.80 4.97
CA GLN A 363 -1.93 2.28 5.63
C GLN A 363 -2.83 1.62 4.59
N GLU A 364 -3.80 0.82 5.02
CA GLU A 364 -4.52 -0.10 4.11
C GLU A 364 -5.32 0.60 3.00
N SER A 365 -5.74 1.86 3.22
CA SER A 365 -6.40 2.71 2.21
C SER A 365 -5.47 3.71 1.53
N GLY A 366 -4.15 3.59 1.71
CA GLY A 366 -3.15 4.41 1.05
C GLY A 366 -3.21 5.88 1.43
N LEU A 367 -3.32 6.76 0.44
CA LEU A 367 -3.51 8.21 0.61
C LEU A 367 -4.90 8.66 0.12
N VAL A 368 -5.89 7.76 0.09
CA VAL A 368 -7.27 8.06 -0.34
C VAL A 368 -8.14 8.56 0.82
N ASN A 369 -8.16 7.80 1.91
CA ASN A 369 -8.96 8.04 3.11
C ASN A 369 -8.24 7.43 4.33
N ASP A 370 -8.78 7.52 5.55
CA ASP A 370 -8.13 6.88 6.72
C ASP A 370 -8.79 5.54 7.06
N GLY A 371 -8.03 4.44 6.92
CA GLY A 371 -8.36 3.13 7.46
C GLY A 371 -7.54 2.82 8.72
N TRP A 372 -8.17 2.15 9.69
CA TRP A 372 -7.54 1.80 10.98
C TRP A 372 -6.83 2.99 11.65
N TYR A 373 -7.56 4.08 11.81
CA TYR A 373 -7.04 5.34 12.38
C TYR A 373 -5.89 5.97 11.55
N GLY A 374 -5.76 5.62 10.27
CA GLY A 374 -4.70 6.07 9.36
C GLY A 374 -3.33 5.42 9.64
N LYS A 375 -3.30 4.38 10.48
CA LYS A 375 -2.09 3.71 10.93
C LYS A 375 -1.63 2.67 9.92
N PHE A 376 -0.32 2.47 9.83
CA PHE A 376 0.20 1.41 8.98
C PHE A 376 0.26 0.08 9.75
N HIS A 377 0.01 -1.01 9.04
CA HIS A 377 0.05 -2.36 9.57
C HIS A 377 1.31 -3.07 9.07
N LEU A 378 2.25 -3.39 9.97
CA LEU A 378 3.52 -4.03 9.59
C LEU A 378 3.36 -5.50 9.17
N GLU A 379 2.25 -6.13 9.54
CA GLU A 379 1.85 -7.41 8.97
C GLU A 379 1.47 -7.24 7.48
N MET A 380 0.73 -6.19 7.12
CA MET A 380 0.29 -5.96 5.74
C MET A 380 1.42 -5.41 4.87
N TYR A 381 2.50 -4.88 5.48
CA TYR A 381 3.60 -4.27 4.73
C TYR A 381 4.23 -5.22 3.69
N TYR A 382 4.23 -6.53 3.97
CA TYR A 382 4.63 -7.54 2.98
C TYR A 382 3.74 -7.48 1.73
N TRP A 383 2.43 -7.50 1.91
CA TRP A 383 1.43 -7.49 0.83
C TRP A 383 1.39 -6.16 0.08
N HIS A 384 1.62 -5.05 0.79
CA HIS A 384 1.70 -3.73 0.19
C HIS A 384 2.96 -3.54 -0.66
N CYS A 385 4.13 -3.97 -0.20
CA CYS A 385 5.39 -3.42 -0.72
C CYS A 385 6.38 -4.46 -1.29
N THR A 386 6.18 -5.76 -1.08
CA THR A 386 7.12 -6.77 -1.62
C THR A 386 7.17 -6.77 -3.14
N HIS A 387 6.07 -6.42 -3.81
CA HIS A 387 6.05 -6.34 -5.26
C HIS A 387 7.07 -5.33 -5.80
N TRP A 388 7.38 -4.23 -5.09
CA TRP A 388 8.39 -3.27 -5.55
C TRP A 388 9.76 -3.92 -5.79
N ALA A 389 10.15 -4.89 -4.97
CA ALA A 389 11.38 -5.65 -5.17
C ALA A 389 11.32 -6.50 -6.46
N LEU A 390 10.20 -7.19 -6.70
CA LEU A 390 10.05 -8.07 -7.87
C LEU A 390 9.88 -7.30 -9.19
N TRP A 391 9.32 -6.09 -9.12
CA TRP A 391 9.19 -5.18 -10.26
C TRP A 391 10.41 -4.27 -10.44
N ASN A 392 11.48 -4.48 -9.67
CA ASN A 392 12.73 -3.71 -9.69
C ASN A 392 12.57 -2.19 -9.46
N ASN A 393 11.57 -1.80 -8.66
CA ASN A 393 11.34 -0.44 -8.19
C ASN A 393 11.98 -0.21 -6.80
N TRP A 394 13.28 -0.47 -6.71
CA TRP A 394 14.03 -0.37 -5.44
C TRP A 394 14.13 1.06 -4.92
N ASP A 395 14.15 2.05 -5.79
CA ASP A 395 14.10 3.47 -5.45
C ASP A 395 12.83 3.81 -4.64
N LEU A 396 11.69 3.21 -4.98
CA LEU A 396 10.43 3.38 -4.26
C LEU A 396 10.41 2.58 -2.95
N LEU A 397 10.80 1.29 -2.99
CA LEU A 397 10.83 0.46 -1.78
C LEU A 397 11.79 1.00 -0.71
N ASN A 398 12.94 1.54 -1.13
CA ASN A 398 13.96 2.07 -0.22
C ASN A 398 13.48 3.25 0.63
N ARG A 399 12.42 3.96 0.21
CA ARG A 399 11.84 5.07 0.97
C ARG A 399 11.26 4.58 2.30
N SER A 400 10.46 3.51 2.26
CA SER A 400 9.76 2.98 3.45
C SER A 400 10.47 1.81 4.14
N ILE A 401 11.29 1.01 3.45
CA ILE A 401 11.91 -0.22 4.03
C ILE A 401 12.86 0.07 5.20
N THR A 402 13.37 1.31 5.27
CA THR A 402 14.17 1.84 6.39
C THR A 402 13.39 1.85 7.71
N VAL A 403 12.08 1.62 7.69
CA VAL A 403 11.24 1.49 8.87
C VAL A 403 11.78 0.49 9.89
N TYR A 404 12.38 -0.61 9.45
CA TYR A 404 12.96 -1.60 10.36
C TYR A 404 14.19 -1.06 11.09
N GLU A 405 15.00 -0.20 10.46
CA GLU A 405 16.10 0.50 11.13
C GLU A 405 15.56 1.53 12.13
N ARG A 406 14.59 2.34 11.69
CA ARG A 406 14.00 3.40 12.50
C ARG A 406 13.27 2.86 13.73
N PHE A 407 12.60 1.72 13.61
CA PHE A 407 11.80 1.13 14.69
C PHE A 407 12.53 0.05 15.48
N LEU A 408 13.77 -0.29 15.13
CA LEU A 408 14.56 -1.25 15.90
C LEU A 408 14.64 -0.86 17.40
N PRO A 409 14.89 0.41 17.79
CA PRO A 409 14.91 0.78 19.20
C PRO A 409 13.57 0.55 19.92
N THR A 410 12.44 0.91 19.30
CA THR A 410 11.12 0.73 19.91
C THR A 410 10.70 -0.73 19.92
N ALA A 411 11.12 -1.52 18.94
CA ALA A 411 10.91 -2.97 18.89
C ALA A 411 11.70 -3.72 19.96
N ILE A 412 12.94 -3.28 20.25
CA ILE A 412 13.73 -3.77 21.39
C ILE A 412 13.06 -3.36 22.71
N GLN A 413 12.65 -2.09 22.84
CA GLN A 413 12.00 -1.60 24.07
C GLN A 413 10.70 -2.35 24.36
N ARG A 414 9.91 -2.67 23.33
CA ARG A 414 8.69 -3.48 23.44
C ARG A 414 9.02 -4.88 23.93
N ALA A 415 9.92 -5.59 23.24
CA ALA A 415 10.29 -6.95 23.61
C ALA A 415 10.89 -7.03 25.02
N GLN A 416 11.89 -6.20 25.32
CA GLN A 416 12.70 -6.37 26.52
C GLN A 416 12.19 -5.55 27.71
N GLY A 417 11.74 -4.32 27.46
CA GLY A 417 11.29 -3.40 28.49
C GLY A 417 9.84 -3.61 28.91
N GLN A 418 8.92 -3.70 27.94
CA GLN A 418 7.48 -3.87 28.21
C GLN A 418 7.14 -5.34 28.50
N GLU A 419 7.59 -6.26 27.65
CA GLU A 419 7.19 -7.67 27.69
C GLU A 419 8.16 -8.56 28.49
N GLY A 420 9.34 -8.06 28.83
CA GLY A 420 10.32 -8.78 29.65
C GLY A 420 11.02 -9.94 28.93
N TRP A 421 11.06 -9.97 27.60
CA TRP A 421 11.90 -10.91 26.85
C TRP A 421 13.38 -10.62 27.08
N PRO A 422 14.24 -11.65 27.15
CA PRO A 422 15.64 -11.45 27.52
C PRO A 422 16.50 -10.82 26.41
N ILE A 423 16.09 -10.93 25.13
CA ILE A 423 16.83 -10.40 24.00
C ILE A 423 15.91 -10.24 22.77
N GLY A 424 16.37 -9.45 21.81
CA GLY A 424 15.76 -9.30 20.49
C GLY A 424 14.78 -8.14 20.38
N ALA A 425 14.16 -8.04 19.21
CA ALA A 425 13.19 -7.03 18.84
C ALA A 425 11.87 -7.69 18.43
N ARG A 426 10.75 -7.16 18.95
CA ARG A 426 9.40 -7.55 18.55
C ARG A 426 8.77 -6.43 17.73
N TRP A 427 8.46 -6.68 16.47
CA TRP A 427 7.86 -5.71 15.56
C TRP A 427 6.37 -5.51 15.86
N GLY A 428 5.88 -4.26 15.89
CA GLY A 428 4.46 -3.97 16.16
C GLY A 428 3.52 -4.48 15.05
N LYS A 429 2.21 -4.53 15.28
CA LYS A 429 1.21 -4.76 14.23
C LYS A 429 0.79 -3.42 13.61
N MET A 430 -0.15 -2.73 14.25
CA MET A 430 -0.63 -1.40 13.88
C MET A 430 0.30 -0.35 14.50
N SER A 431 0.88 0.52 13.69
CA SER A 431 1.96 1.42 14.11
C SER A 431 1.87 2.79 13.43
N ASP A 432 2.66 3.74 13.94
CA ASP A 432 2.72 5.12 13.48
C ASP A 432 4.17 5.62 13.40
N PRO A 433 4.44 6.82 12.87
CA PRO A 433 5.81 7.32 12.68
C PRO A 433 6.72 7.29 13.91
N THR A 434 6.16 7.22 15.12
CA THR A 434 6.94 7.08 16.36
C THR A 434 7.57 5.69 16.55
N GLY A 435 7.12 4.69 15.79
CA GLY A 435 7.52 3.28 15.93
C GLY A 435 6.82 2.54 17.08
N ARG A 436 5.85 3.18 17.73
CA ARG A 436 5.02 2.57 18.77
C ARG A 436 3.97 1.66 18.13
N SER A 437 3.66 0.57 18.83
CA SER A 437 2.52 -0.31 18.47
C SER A 437 1.28 0.26 19.14
N ALA A 438 0.20 0.41 18.39
CA ALA A 438 -1.06 0.84 18.96
C ALA A 438 -1.63 -0.26 19.87
N PRO A 439 -2.12 0.07 21.07
CA PRO A 439 -2.78 -0.88 21.95
C PRO A 439 -3.91 -1.65 21.26
N GLY A 440 -4.13 -2.89 21.67
CA GLY A 440 -5.19 -3.73 21.13
C GLY A 440 -4.85 -5.21 21.22
N GLN A 441 -5.86 -6.04 21.51
CA GLN A 441 -5.64 -7.46 21.76
C GLN A 441 -4.97 -8.18 20.57
N ILE A 442 -5.49 -7.97 19.36
CA ILE A 442 -4.87 -8.53 18.14
C ILE A 442 -3.51 -7.88 17.89
N ASN A 443 -3.40 -6.56 18.04
CA ASN A 443 -2.14 -5.83 17.80
C ASN A 443 -0.98 -6.36 18.65
N GLU A 444 -1.29 -6.78 19.87
CA GLU A 444 -0.33 -7.21 20.88
C GLU A 444 -0.09 -8.73 20.90
N LEU A 445 -0.89 -9.54 20.19
CA LEU A 445 -0.80 -11.01 20.23
C LEU A 445 -0.56 -11.66 18.86
N LEU A 446 -0.64 -10.89 17.78
CA LEU A 446 -0.30 -11.35 16.43
C LEU A 446 1.23 -11.40 16.23
N ILE A 447 1.71 -12.44 15.53
CA ILE A 447 3.15 -12.68 15.38
C ILE A 447 3.64 -12.95 13.95
N TRP A 448 2.78 -13.05 12.94
CA TRP A 448 3.22 -13.42 11.58
C TRP A 448 4.01 -12.33 10.84
N GLN A 449 4.00 -11.08 11.34
CA GLN A 449 4.87 -10.01 10.85
C GLN A 449 6.33 -10.16 11.27
N GLN A 450 6.61 -10.95 12.30
CA GLN A 450 7.93 -10.97 12.94
C GLN A 450 9.04 -11.40 11.97
N PRO A 451 8.83 -12.40 11.09
CA PRO A 451 9.86 -12.79 10.12
C PRO A 451 9.99 -11.85 8.90
N HIS A 452 9.02 -10.97 8.62
CA HIS A 452 9.00 -10.11 7.41
C HIS A 452 10.28 -9.33 7.11
N PRO A 453 10.97 -8.66 8.06
CA PRO A 453 12.23 -7.98 7.76
C PRO A 453 13.30 -8.90 7.16
N LEU A 454 13.28 -10.20 7.45
CA LEU A 454 14.23 -11.17 6.90
C LEU A 454 13.96 -11.43 5.41
N PHE A 455 12.69 -11.42 4.98
CA PHE A 455 12.31 -11.51 3.58
C PHE A 455 12.76 -10.25 2.82
N PHE A 456 12.50 -9.07 3.37
CA PHE A 456 12.92 -7.80 2.80
C PHE A 456 14.45 -7.66 2.69
N ALA A 457 15.18 -8.04 3.75
CA ALA A 457 16.64 -8.10 3.72
C ALA A 457 17.14 -9.02 2.59
N THR A 458 16.55 -10.20 2.48
CA THR A 458 16.94 -11.20 1.46
C THR A 458 16.69 -10.68 0.05
N TYR A 459 15.51 -10.10 -0.23
CA TYR A 459 15.26 -9.49 -1.53
C TYR A 459 16.23 -8.34 -1.83
N GLN A 460 16.56 -7.50 -0.85
CA GLN A 460 17.51 -6.40 -1.07
C GLN A 460 18.92 -6.92 -1.34
N TYR A 461 19.36 -7.95 -0.64
CA TYR A 461 20.65 -8.58 -0.89
C TYR A 461 20.70 -9.25 -2.26
N ARG A 462 19.61 -9.89 -2.71
CA ARG A 462 19.51 -10.44 -4.07
C ARG A 462 19.72 -9.37 -5.14
N ALA A 463 19.12 -8.20 -4.96
CA ALA A 463 19.29 -7.07 -5.89
C ALA A 463 20.65 -6.38 -5.76
N TYR A 464 21.19 -6.30 -4.55
CA TYR A 464 22.44 -5.60 -4.21
C TYR A 464 23.34 -6.49 -3.34
N PRO A 465 24.04 -7.48 -3.92
CA PRO A 465 24.80 -8.49 -3.18
C PRO A 465 26.15 -7.93 -2.71
N THR A 466 26.08 -6.95 -1.82
CA THR A 466 27.25 -6.23 -1.30
C THR A 466 27.39 -6.45 0.20
N HIS A 467 28.62 -6.42 0.69
CA HIS A 467 28.90 -6.46 2.12
C HIS A 467 28.30 -5.24 2.86
N ALA A 468 28.11 -4.10 2.17
CA ALA A 468 27.41 -2.95 2.73
C ALA A 468 25.93 -3.26 3.00
N THR A 469 25.24 -3.92 2.07
CA THR A 469 23.86 -4.42 2.28
C THR A 469 23.79 -5.37 3.46
N LEU A 470 24.71 -6.34 3.53
CA LEU A 470 24.77 -7.31 4.63
C LEU A 470 24.92 -6.63 6.00
N ARG A 471 25.87 -5.70 6.13
CA ARG A 471 26.13 -4.98 7.39
C ARG A 471 25.01 -4.02 7.78
N ARG A 472 24.32 -3.44 6.81
CA ARG A 472 23.16 -2.56 7.05
C ARG A 472 22.02 -3.31 7.76
N TRP A 473 21.69 -4.51 7.32
CA TRP A 473 20.60 -5.30 7.91
C TRP A 473 21.01 -6.15 9.10
N GLU A 474 22.31 -6.37 9.34
CA GLU A 474 22.79 -7.23 10.42
C GLU A 474 22.10 -6.96 11.78
N PRO A 475 21.96 -5.71 12.27
CA PRO A 475 21.29 -5.45 13.54
C PRO A 475 19.82 -5.90 13.56
N ILE A 476 19.11 -5.72 12.44
CA ILE A 476 17.70 -6.09 12.28
C ILE A 476 17.56 -7.60 12.22
N VAL A 477 18.41 -8.27 11.43
CA VAL A 477 18.41 -9.74 11.28
C VAL A 477 18.66 -10.41 12.62
N ARG A 478 19.71 -9.96 13.34
CA ARG A 478 20.04 -10.49 14.66
C ARG A 478 18.92 -10.26 15.66
N ALA A 479 18.45 -9.03 15.81
CA ALA A 479 17.42 -8.71 16.80
C ALA A 479 16.10 -9.45 16.53
N THR A 480 15.72 -9.63 15.26
CA THR A 480 14.53 -10.38 14.87
C THR A 480 14.66 -11.85 15.23
N ALA A 481 15.73 -12.52 14.80
CA ALA A 481 15.95 -13.93 15.06
C ALA A 481 16.17 -14.23 16.56
N ASP A 482 16.82 -13.31 17.29
CA ASP A 482 16.99 -13.43 18.74
C ASP A 482 15.65 -13.46 19.47
N TRP A 483 14.73 -12.52 19.16
CA TRP A 483 13.41 -12.52 19.79
C TRP A 483 12.63 -13.78 19.43
N MET A 484 12.58 -14.14 18.14
CA MET A 484 11.94 -15.37 17.66
C MET A 484 12.44 -16.62 18.41
N SER A 485 13.75 -16.69 18.70
CA SER A 485 14.37 -17.81 19.43
C SER A 485 14.02 -17.87 20.92
N THR A 486 13.59 -16.75 21.49
CA THR A 486 13.17 -16.67 22.90
C THR A 486 11.68 -16.80 23.08
N PHE A 487 10.90 -16.40 22.07
CA PHE A 487 9.46 -16.57 22.01
C PHE A 487 9.08 -18.05 21.90
N ALA A 488 9.77 -18.81 21.05
CA ALA A 488 9.57 -20.27 20.98
C ALA A 488 9.98 -20.93 22.30
N TRP A 489 9.07 -21.70 22.90
CA TRP A 489 9.24 -22.32 24.20
C TRP A 489 9.53 -23.81 24.08
N PHE A 490 10.55 -24.31 24.78
CA PHE A 490 10.84 -25.75 24.77
C PHE A 490 9.90 -26.50 25.71
N ASN A 491 9.09 -27.39 25.15
CA ASN A 491 8.18 -28.24 25.88
C ASN A 491 8.88 -29.54 26.29
N ASP A 492 9.22 -29.66 27.56
CA ASP A 492 9.91 -30.84 28.11
C ASP A 492 9.12 -32.15 27.94
N SER A 493 7.78 -32.06 27.80
CA SER A 493 6.92 -33.24 27.68
C SER A 493 6.89 -33.79 26.26
N THR A 494 6.81 -32.91 25.26
CA THR A 494 6.76 -33.30 23.83
C THR A 494 8.14 -33.32 23.18
N GLY A 495 9.13 -32.66 23.79
CA GLY A 495 10.51 -32.59 23.32
C GLY A 495 10.72 -31.65 22.12
N VAL A 496 9.80 -30.72 21.88
CA VAL A 496 9.83 -29.76 20.77
C VAL A 496 9.70 -28.31 21.27
N TYR A 497 10.00 -27.36 20.39
CA TYR A 497 9.74 -25.94 20.63
C TYR A 497 8.36 -25.55 20.10
N ASP A 498 7.53 -25.04 20.99
CA ASP A 498 6.15 -24.62 20.70
C ASP A 498 6.05 -23.11 20.46
N LEU A 499 5.08 -22.70 19.63
CA LEU A 499 4.63 -21.32 19.44
C LEU A 499 3.27 -21.10 20.09
N GLY A 500 3.16 -20.04 20.90
CA GLY A 500 1.97 -19.74 21.69
C GLY A 500 1.69 -20.80 22.76
N PRO A 501 0.59 -20.71 23.51
CA PRO A 501 -0.23 -19.51 23.71
C PRO A 501 0.48 -18.47 24.63
N PRO A 502 -0.01 -17.22 24.70
CA PRO A 502 -1.10 -16.66 23.91
C PRO A 502 -0.63 -16.16 22.55
N MET A 503 -1.43 -16.37 21.49
CA MET A 503 -1.17 -15.77 20.18
C MET A 503 -2.39 -15.76 19.26
N TYR A 504 -2.44 -14.80 18.32
CA TYR A 504 -3.31 -14.88 17.15
C TYR A 504 -2.57 -15.46 15.95
N ILE A 505 -3.30 -16.22 15.14
CA ILE A 505 -2.85 -16.70 13.82
C ILE A 505 -3.15 -15.65 12.73
N VAL A 506 -2.64 -15.85 11.52
CA VAL A 506 -2.91 -15.00 10.35
C VAL A 506 -4.40 -14.67 10.18
N ALA A 507 -5.29 -15.63 10.40
CA ALA A 507 -6.74 -15.47 10.24
C ALA A 507 -7.42 -14.62 11.33
N GLU A 508 -6.74 -14.36 12.45
CA GLU A 508 -7.23 -13.52 13.57
C GLU A 508 -8.55 -13.98 14.24
N ASP A 509 -9.02 -15.19 13.93
CA ASP A 509 -10.31 -15.76 14.35
C ASP A 509 -10.19 -16.81 15.47
N ASN A 510 -8.95 -17.13 15.89
CA ASN A 510 -8.67 -18.17 16.86
C ASN A 510 -8.87 -17.73 18.32
N VAL A 511 -9.03 -18.71 19.22
CA VAL A 511 -8.99 -18.48 20.67
C VAL A 511 -7.55 -18.35 21.13
N TYR A 512 -7.08 -17.10 21.25
CA TYR A 512 -5.67 -16.80 21.48
C TYR A 512 -5.07 -17.43 22.73
N THR A 513 -5.87 -17.70 23.77
CA THR A 513 -5.36 -18.26 25.05
C THR A 513 -4.96 -19.73 24.97
N ASN A 514 -5.43 -20.46 23.96
CA ASN A 514 -5.25 -21.91 23.86
C ASN A 514 -4.63 -22.32 22.51
N THR A 515 -4.27 -21.36 21.67
CA THR A 515 -3.74 -21.65 20.34
C THR A 515 -2.26 -21.97 20.41
N LEU A 516 -1.92 -23.17 19.93
CA LEU A 516 -0.59 -23.74 19.96
C LEU A 516 -0.20 -24.19 18.55
N ASN A 517 1.05 -23.93 18.15
CA ASN A 517 1.66 -24.49 16.95
C ASN A 517 0.85 -24.35 15.64
N PRO A 518 0.46 -23.13 15.24
CA PRO A 518 -0.17 -22.89 13.94
C PRO A 518 0.72 -23.30 12.77
N ALA A 519 0.14 -23.94 11.75
CA ALA A 519 0.91 -24.50 10.64
C ALA A 519 1.68 -23.44 9.85
N PHE A 520 1.04 -22.32 9.51
CA PHE A 520 1.67 -21.27 8.71
C PHE A 520 2.81 -20.59 9.48
N GLU A 521 2.57 -20.19 10.72
CA GLU A 521 3.54 -19.53 11.59
C GLU A 521 4.74 -20.43 11.86
N LEU A 522 4.53 -21.73 12.10
CA LEU A 522 5.61 -22.71 12.23
C LEU A 522 6.48 -22.81 10.97
N ALA A 523 5.88 -22.80 9.78
CA ALA A 523 6.62 -22.81 8.52
C ALA A 523 7.39 -21.48 8.33
N GLN A 524 6.74 -20.35 8.59
CA GLN A 524 7.33 -19.03 8.49
C GLN A 524 8.49 -18.82 9.49
N TRP A 525 8.39 -19.37 10.70
CA TRP A 525 9.47 -19.35 11.71
C TRP A 525 10.70 -20.11 11.22
N ARG A 526 10.51 -21.31 10.66
CA ARG A 526 11.60 -22.09 10.08
C ARG A 526 12.28 -21.34 8.94
N MET A 527 11.49 -20.74 8.05
CA MET A 527 12.00 -19.92 6.96
C MET A 527 12.77 -18.71 7.48
N GLY A 528 12.23 -18.00 8.48
CA GLY A 528 12.90 -16.85 9.10
C GLY A 528 14.26 -17.22 9.66
N PHE A 529 14.37 -18.29 10.44
CA PHE A 529 15.69 -18.75 10.92
C PHE A 529 16.61 -19.15 9.77
N ALA A 530 16.14 -19.88 8.76
CA ALA A 530 16.96 -20.25 7.61
C ALA A 530 17.54 -19.00 6.90
N LEU A 531 16.73 -17.95 6.73
CA LEU A 531 17.18 -16.68 6.15
C LEU A 531 18.19 -15.97 7.05
N ALA A 532 17.97 -15.93 8.37
CA ALA A 532 18.89 -15.29 9.31
C ALA A 532 20.24 -16.03 9.42
N GLU A 533 20.24 -17.35 9.41
CA GLU A 533 21.45 -18.18 9.40
C GLU A 533 22.24 -17.99 8.11
N ALA A 534 21.57 -18.01 6.95
CA ALA A 534 22.18 -17.73 5.66
C ALA A 534 22.81 -16.33 5.65
N TRP A 535 22.14 -15.33 6.23
CA TRP A 535 22.66 -13.96 6.32
C TRP A 535 23.98 -13.88 7.08
N LEU A 536 24.07 -14.54 8.24
CA LEU A 536 25.31 -14.57 9.02
C LEU A 536 26.41 -15.37 8.32
N ALA A 537 26.07 -16.46 7.62
CA ALA A 537 27.01 -17.19 6.81
C ALA A 537 27.61 -16.32 5.68
N GLU A 538 26.78 -15.53 4.99
CA GLU A 538 27.23 -14.57 3.97
C GLU A 538 28.09 -13.44 4.55
N LEU A 539 27.85 -13.05 5.80
CA LEU A 539 28.71 -12.11 6.55
C LEU A 539 30.04 -12.73 7.01
N GLY A 540 30.18 -14.07 6.95
CA GLY A 540 31.30 -14.80 7.55
C GLY A 540 31.28 -14.78 9.09
N GLU A 541 30.12 -14.56 9.70
CA GLU A 541 29.92 -14.48 11.15
C GLU A 541 29.40 -15.81 11.70
N GLU A 542 29.67 -16.09 12.98
CA GLU A 542 29.14 -17.28 13.63
C GLU A 542 27.63 -17.17 13.84
N VAL A 543 26.90 -18.21 13.44
CA VAL A 543 25.47 -18.36 13.69
C VAL A 543 25.23 -18.67 15.18
N PRO A 544 24.42 -17.87 15.89
CA PRO A 544 24.03 -18.20 17.26
C PRO A 544 23.38 -19.59 17.34
N ARG A 545 24.03 -20.50 18.07
CA ARG A 545 23.61 -21.90 18.18
C ARG A 545 22.13 -22.08 18.56
N ARG A 546 21.59 -21.15 19.37
CA ARG A 546 20.17 -21.18 19.78
C ARG A 546 19.22 -21.10 18.58
N TRP A 547 19.54 -20.32 17.56
CA TRP A 547 18.69 -20.17 16.37
C TRP A 547 18.53 -21.53 15.68
N THR A 548 19.64 -22.25 15.47
CA THR A 548 19.62 -23.59 14.86
C THR A 548 18.90 -24.60 15.74
N ILE A 549 19.16 -24.62 17.05
CA ILE A 549 18.48 -25.51 18.00
C ILE A 549 16.97 -25.31 17.95
N VAL A 550 16.50 -24.06 17.98
CA VAL A 550 15.07 -23.75 17.91
C VAL A 550 14.52 -24.14 16.55
N LYS A 551 15.12 -23.68 15.45
CA LYS A 551 14.67 -23.96 14.07
C LYS A 551 14.48 -25.46 13.82
N GLU A 552 15.44 -26.28 14.22
CA GLU A 552 15.41 -27.74 14.05
C GLU A 552 14.49 -28.43 15.05
N GLY A 553 14.30 -27.84 16.23
CA GLY A 553 13.45 -28.39 17.28
C GLY A 553 12.00 -27.90 17.28
N LEU A 554 11.59 -27.00 16.40
CA LEU A 554 10.20 -26.52 16.29
C LEU A 554 9.21 -27.69 16.09
N ALA A 555 8.05 -27.60 16.75
CA ALA A 555 6.97 -28.56 16.64
C ALA A 555 6.58 -28.86 15.17
N PRO A 556 6.28 -30.11 14.81
CA PRO A 556 5.93 -30.47 13.44
C PRO A 556 4.68 -29.71 12.98
N LEU A 557 4.55 -29.51 11.67
CA LEU A 557 3.33 -28.92 11.10
C LEU A 557 2.13 -29.82 11.44
N PRO A 558 1.03 -29.28 12.00
CA PRO A 558 -0.09 -30.11 12.43
C PRO A 558 -0.86 -30.66 11.23
N VAL A 559 -1.02 -31.98 11.18
CA VAL A 559 -1.67 -32.71 10.09
C VAL A 559 -2.81 -33.56 10.66
N SER A 560 -3.95 -33.54 9.98
CA SER A 560 -5.05 -34.47 10.23
C SER A 560 -5.75 -34.84 8.93
N ASN A 561 -6.15 -36.11 8.83
CA ASN A 561 -6.89 -36.66 7.69
C ASN A 561 -6.27 -36.34 6.32
N GLY A 562 -4.93 -36.29 6.24
CA GLY A 562 -4.19 -36.02 4.99
C GLY A 562 -4.14 -34.56 4.55
N THR A 563 -4.55 -33.61 5.41
CA THR A 563 -4.46 -32.15 5.22
C THR A 563 -3.77 -31.48 6.42
N TYR A 564 -3.22 -30.28 6.23
CA TYR A 564 -2.76 -29.46 7.35
C TYR A 564 -3.93 -28.85 8.13
N LYS A 565 -3.73 -28.65 9.44
CA LYS A 565 -4.66 -27.97 10.35
C LYS A 565 -4.25 -26.51 10.53
N VAL A 566 -5.21 -25.64 10.85
CA VAL A 566 -4.91 -24.23 11.16
C VAL A 566 -3.97 -24.08 12.36
N TYR A 567 -4.13 -24.94 13.39
CA TYR A 567 -3.22 -25.08 14.53
C TYR A 567 -3.33 -26.47 15.17
N GLU A 568 -2.42 -26.82 16.08
CA GLU A 568 -2.23 -28.21 16.55
C GLU A 568 -3.48 -28.79 17.23
N ASP A 569 -4.02 -28.06 18.20
CA ASP A 569 -5.12 -28.53 19.05
C ASP A 569 -6.53 -28.21 18.50
N VAL A 570 -6.66 -27.71 17.27
CA VAL A 570 -8.00 -27.54 16.65
C VAL A 570 -8.63 -28.92 16.42
N GLU A 571 -9.95 -29.05 16.49
CA GLU A 571 -10.63 -30.33 16.22
C GLU A 571 -10.35 -30.83 14.79
N ASP A 572 -10.33 -32.16 14.59
CA ASP A 572 -9.98 -32.76 13.28
C ASP A 572 -10.97 -32.43 12.16
N ASP A 573 -12.22 -32.08 12.50
CA ASP A 573 -13.30 -31.72 11.58
C ASP A 573 -13.52 -30.20 11.46
N PHE A 574 -12.54 -29.37 11.85
CA PHE A 574 -12.58 -27.90 11.78
C PHE A 574 -12.96 -27.36 10.39
N TRP A 575 -12.70 -28.12 9.32
CA TRP A 575 -13.12 -27.81 7.94
C TRP A 575 -14.63 -27.61 7.77
N THR A 576 -15.44 -28.03 8.74
CA THR A 576 -16.90 -27.87 8.73
C THR A 576 -17.39 -26.78 9.68
N ASP A 577 -16.52 -26.25 10.54
CA ASP A 577 -16.84 -25.19 11.47
C ASP A 577 -16.51 -23.84 10.82
N PRO A 578 -17.52 -23.00 10.53
CA PRO A 578 -17.30 -21.70 9.92
C PRO A 578 -16.41 -20.78 10.77
N THR A 579 -16.16 -21.08 12.04
CA THR A 579 -15.23 -20.31 12.88
C THR A 579 -13.81 -20.29 12.31
N TYR A 580 -13.36 -21.36 11.65
CA TYR A 580 -11.95 -21.54 11.23
C TYR A 580 -11.73 -21.50 9.72
N ILE A 581 -12.81 -21.33 8.93
CA ILE A 581 -12.78 -21.32 7.47
C ILE A 581 -13.43 -20.06 6.88
N ASN A 582 -13.44 -18.97 7.66
CA ASN A 582 -14.21 -17.77 7.36
C ASN A 582 -13.38 -16.47 7.34
N ASP A 583 -12.06 -16.57 7.53
CA ASP A 583 -11.13 -15.45 7.39
C ASP A 583 -9.97 -15.79 6.44
N HIS A 584 -8.76 -15.28 6.63
CA HIS A 584 -7.62 -15.52 5.75
C HIS A 584 -7.28 -17.02 5.56
N PRO A 585 -7.16 -17.54 4.32
CA PRO A 585 -6.87 -18.95 4.03
C PRO A 585 -5.38 -19.27 4.15
N ALA A 586 -4.80 -19.05 5.33
CA ALA A 586 -3.36 -19.10 5.60
C ALA A 586 -2.68 -20.43 5.21
N LEU A 587 -3.43 -21.54 5.26
CA LEU A 587 -2.94 -22.86 4.86
C LEU A 587 -2.53 -22.93 3.38
N ALA A 588 -3.17 -22.18 2.49
CA ALA A 588 -2.76 -22.08 1.08
C ALA A 588 -1.40 -21.36 0.93
N GLY A 589 -1.02 -20.56 1.93
CA GLY A 589 0.25 -19.85 2.00
C GLY A 589 1.47 -20.75 2.26
N LEU A 590 1.28 -21.98 2.75
CA LEU A 590 2.36 -22.94 3.04
C LEU A 590 3.20 -23.31 1.81
N ASN A 591 2.59 -23.31 0.62
CA ASN A 591 3.26 -23.51 -0.65
C ASN A 591 2.67 -22.57 -1.71
N GLY A 592 2.79 -21.27 -1.48
CA GLY A 592 2.26 -20.23 -2.36
C GLY A 592 2.93 -18.92 -2.02
N TRP A 593 2.59 -18.41 -0.84
CA TRP A 593 3.27 -17.29 -0.21
C TRP A 593 4.68 -17.68 0.20
N LEU A 594 4.84 -18.76 0.98
CA LEU A 594 6.14 -19.30 1.33
C LEU A 594 6.60 -20.30 0.26
N PRO A 595 7.92 -20.40 0.01
CA PRO A 595 8.48 -21.55 -0.66
C PRO A 595 8.40 -22.80 0.24
N PRO A 596 8.55 -24.01 -0.32
CA PRO A 596 8.58 -25.23 0.46
C PRO A 596 9.61 -25.17 1.60
N THR A 597 9.12 -25.29 2.84
CA THR A 597 9.97 -25.27 4.04
C THR A 597 10.27 -26.69 4.54
N PRO A 598 11.36 -26.91 5.30
CA PRO A 598 11.60 -28.19 5.96
C PRO A 598 10.39 -28.65 6.79
N GLY A 599 9.99 -29.92 6.63
CA GLY A 599 8.81 -30.50 7.28
C GLY A 599 7.49 -30.31 6.52
N LEU A 600 7.49 -29.56 5.41
CA LEU A 600 6.34 -29.48 4.50
C LEU A 600 6.33 -30.67 3.54
N ASP A 601 5.23 -31.40 3.52
CA ASP A 601 4.92 -32.44 2.53
C ASP A 601 4.10 -31.80 1.40
N LEU A 602 4.63 -31.84 0.19
CA LEU A 602 4.03 -31.18 -0.97
C LEU A 602 2.70 -31.82 -1.41
N GLU A 603 2.51 -33.12 -1.16
CA GLU A 603 1.26 -33.81 -1.50
C GLU A 603 0.16 -33.44 -0.51
N ILE A 604 0.49 -33.35 0.79
CA ILE A 604 -0.42 -32.82 1.82
C ILE A 604 -0.73 -31.34 1.54
N ALA A 605 0.28 -30.52 1.20
CA ALA A 605 0.10 -29.11 0.90
C ALA A 605 -0.83 -28.89 -0.31
N GLN A 606 -0.66 -29.70 -1.36
CA GLN A 606 -1.55 -29.68 -2.52
C GLN A 606 -2.99 -30.02 -2.13
N ARG A 607 -3.21 -31.15 -1.43
CA ARG A 607 -4.56 -31.54 -0.97
C ARG A 607 -5.19 -30.49 -0.06
N THR A 608 -4.38 -29.87 0.81
CA THR A 608 -4.83 -28.81 1.71
C THR A 608 -5.28 -27.59 0.91
N THR A 609 -4.51 -27.18 -0.10
CA THR A 609 -4.84 -26.05 -0.99
C THR A 609 -6.14 -26.32 -1.76
N GLU A 610 -6.27 -27.49 -2.36
CA GLU A 610 -7.50 -27.90 -3.06
C GLU A 610 -8.71 -27.96 -2.10
N LYS A 611 -8.50 -28.38 -0.85
CA LYS A 611 -9.54 -28.39 0.19
C LYS A 611 -9.97 -26.98 0.59
N VAL A 612 -9.02 -26.04 0.72
CA VAL A 612 -9.32 -24.61 0.92
C VAL A 612 -10.23 -24.11 -0.20
N TRP A 613 -9.88 -24.35 -1.47
CA TRP A 613 -10.70 -23.88 -2.60
C TRP A 613 -12.15 -24.39 -2.56
N ALA A 614 -12.35 -25.62 -2.08
CA ALA A 614 -13.65 -26.27 -2.06
C ALA A 614 -14.49 -25.94 -0.82
N SER A 615 -13.87 -25.58 0.31
CA SER A 615 -14.55 -25.52 1.62
C SER A 615 -14.46 -24.16 2.31
N TRP A 616 -13.52 -23.30 1.94
CA TRP A 616 -13.36 -22.00 2.57
C TRP A 616 -14.50 -21.05 2.21
N ASN A 617 -14.91 -20.18 3.13
CA ASN A 617 -15.92 -19.18 2.84
C ASN A 617 -15.34 -18.02 2.02
N ILE A 618 -15.33 -18.21 0.69
CA ILE A 618 -14.76 -17.25 -0.25
C ILE A 618 -15.45 -15.87 -0.17
N SER A 619 -16.71 -15.80 0.28
CA SER A 619 -17.44 -14.52 0.39
C SER A 619 -16.92 -13.59 1.47
N ASN A 620 -16.08 -14.09 2.38
CA ASN A 620 -15.54 -13.33 3.49
C ASN A 620 -14.02 -13.11 3.41
N LEU A 621 -13.43 -13.42 2.25
CA LEU A 621 -12.03 -13.15 1.96
C LEU A 621 -11.76 -11.66 1.79
N TRP A 622 -10.53 -11.29 2.11
CA TRP A 622 -9.93 -9.99 1.91
C TRP A 622 -9.25 -9.91 0.54
N GLY A 623 -8.98 -8.70 0.06
CA GLY A 623 -8.43 -8.48 -1.28
C GLY A 623 -7.13 -9.24 -1.56
N TRP A 624 -6.21 -9.34 -0.59
CA TRP A 624 -4.92 -10.01 -0.76
C TRP A 624 -4.99 -11.54 -0.70
N ASP A 625 -6.08 -12.12 -0.20
CA ASP A 625 -6.28 -13.56 -0.14
C ASP A 625 -6.37 -14.16 -1.55
N PHE A 626 -6.97 -13.44 -2.50
CA PHE A 626 -7.11 -13.90 -3.89
C PHE A 626 -5.75 -14.07 -4.59
N PRO A 627 -4.83 -13.09 -4.57
CA PRO A 627 -3.47 -13.31 -5.04
C PRO A 627 -2.69 -14.40 -4.28
N GLN A 628 -2.91 -14.57 -2.97
CA GLN A 628 -2.31 -15.69 -2.23
C GLN A 628 -2.76 -17.05 -2.80
N LEU A 629 -4.07 -17.21 -3.02
CA LEU A 629 -4.64 -18.41 -3.65
C LEU A 629 -4.11 -18.62 -5.07
N ALA A 630 -3.91 -17.53 -5.83
CA ALA A 630 -3.31 -17.58 -7.16
C ALA A 630 -1.86 -18.08 -7.14
N MET A 631 -1.03 -17.54 -6.24
CA MET A 631 0.37 -17.99 -6.08
C MET A 631 0.46 -19.45 -5.67
N SER A 632 -0.44 -19.91 -4.79
CA SER A 632 -0.54 -21.30 -4.38
C SER A 632 -0.92 -22.21 -5.56
N ALA A 633 -1.97 -21.85 -6.32
CA ALA A 633 -2.38 -22.56 -7.54
C ALA A 633 -1.25 -22.65 -8.56
N ALA A 634 -0.49 -21.57 -8.78
CA ALA A 634 0.65 -21.56 -9.69
C ALA A 634 1.75 -22.56 -9.25
N ARG A 635 2.11 -22.61 -7.95
CA ARG A 635 3.16 -23.53 -7.45
C ARG A 635 2.76 -24.99 -7.57
N ILE A 636 1.48 -25.32 -7.42
CA ILE A 636 0.99 -26.70 -7.55
C ILE A 636 0.65 -27.09 -9.01
N GLY A 637 1.05 -26.27 -9.99
CA GLY A 637 0.90 -26.57 -11.41
C GLY A 637 -0.53 -26.40 -11.94
N GLN A 638 -1.32 -25.49 -11.36
CA GLN A 638 -2.70 -25.17 -11.75
C GLN A 638 -2.81 -23.72 -12.26
N PRO A 639 -2.17 -23.35 -13.38
CA PRO A 639 -2.11 -21.97 -13.83
C PRO A 639 -3.47 -21.42 -14.31
N GLU A 640 -4.39 -22.26 -14.80
CA GLU A 640 -5.75 -21.85 -15.11
C GLU A 640 -6.49 -21.34 -13.87
N GLN A 641 -6.40 -22.09 -12.77
CA GLN A 641 -6.98 -21.72 -11.48
C GLN A 641 -6.31 -20.46 -10.90
N ALA A 642 -5.00 -20.30 -11.10
CA ALA A 642 -4.28 -19.10 -10.66
C ALA A 642 -4.84 -17.83 -11.31
N VAL A 643 -5.07 -17.85 -12.63
CA VAL A 643 -5.71 -16.73 -13.36
C VAL A 643 -7.15 -16.51 -12.89
N GLU A 644 -7.91 -17.58 -12.61
CA GLU A 644 -9.28 -17.46 -12.10
C GLU A 644 -9.34 -16.74 -10.75
N TRP A 645 -8.36 -16.98 -9.86
CA TRP A 645 -8.29 -16.25 -8.58
C TRP A 645 -8.00 -14.76 -8.77
N LEU A 646 -7.07 -14.40 -9.66
CA LEU A 646 -6.75 -13.00 -9.96
C LEU A 646 -7.90 -12.22 -10.64
N LEU A 647 -8.87 -12.94 -11.20
CA LEU A 647 -10.05 -12.39 -11.89
C LEU A 647 -11.36 -12.79 -11.21
N HIS A 648 -11.28 -13.28 -9.97
CA HIS A 648 -12.44 -13.78 -9.27
C HIS A 648 -13.49 -12.66 -9.10
N PRO A 649 -14.80 -12.94 -9.24
CA PRO A 649 -15.84 -11.92 -9.16
C PRO A 649 -15.91 -11.15 -7.84
N LEU A 650 -15.36 -11.73 -6.75
CA LEU A 650 -15.26 -11.08 -5.44
C LEU A 650 -13.93 -10.31 -5.25
N PHE A 651 -12.95 -10.50 -6.13
CA PHE A 651 -11.74 -9.69 -6.17
C PHE A 651 -11.95 -8.52 -7.14
N GLN A 652 -12.60 -7.48 -6.65
CA GLN A 652 -13.11 -6.39 -7.47
C GLN A 652 -12.17 -5.18 -7.49
N PHE A 653 -12.12 -4.53 -8.64
CA PHE A 653 -11.45 -3.26 -8.87
C PHE A 653 -12.43 -2.33 -9.56
N ASP A 654 -12.53 -1.08 -9.10
CA ASP A 654 -13.48 -0.12 -9.66
C ASP A 654 -13.06 0.39 -11.07
N ASP A 655 -13.77 1.41 -11.54
CA ASP A 655 -13.59 2.02 -12.85
C ASP A 655 -12.21 2.67 -13.04
N VAL A 656 -11.62 3.21 -11.96
CA VAL A 656 -10.27 3.80 -11.96
C VAL A 656 -9.21 2.82 -11.43
N GLY A 657 -9.61 1.61 -11.06
CA GLY A 657 -8.74 0.52 -10.64
C GLY A 657 -8.46 0.49 -9.13
N MET A 658 -9.24 1.19 -8.31
CA MET A 658 -9.15 1.04 -6.85
C MET A 658 -9.59 -0.37 -6.44
N PRO A 659 -8.79 -1.09 -5.63
CA PRO A 659 -9.20 -2.39 -5.10
C PRO A 659 -10.34 -2.19 -4.10
N VAL A 660 -11.47 -2.86 -4.34
CA VAL A 660 -12.68 -2.74 -3.52
C VAL A 660 -12.49 -3.50 -2.20
N GLY A 661 -12.86 -2.89 -1.07
CA GLY A 661 -12.70 -3.45 0.27
C GLY A 661 -13.65 -4.62 0.63
N GLY A 662 -14.58 -4.94 -0.28
CA GLY A 662 -15.54 -6.04 -0.12
C GLY A 662 -16.50 -5.81 1.05
N VAL A 663 -16.71 -6.86 1.83
CA VAL A 663 -17.61 -6.84 3.01
C VAL A 663 -16.88 -6.53 4.33
N ARG A 664 -15.55 -6.42 4.29
CA ARG A 664 -14.68 -6.37 5.47
C ARG A 664 -14.27 -4.96 5.85
N VAL A 665 -13.90 -4.17 4.85
CA VAL A 665 -13.34 -2.83 5.02
C VAL A 665 -13.87 -1.87 3.97
N PRO A 666 -13.83 -0.55 4.24
CA PRO A 666 -14.13 0.47 3.24
C PRO A 666 -13.22 0.37 2.01
N THR A 667 -13.63 1.04 0.93
CA THR A 667 -12.84 1.10 -0.31
C THR A 667 -12.00 2.38 -0.31
N PRO A 668 -10.73 2.34 -0.75
CA PRO A 668 -9.99 1.20 -1.28
C PRO A 668 -9.33 0.33 -0.20
N TYR A 669 -8.93 -0.88 -0.60
CA TYR A 669 -8.09 -1.78 0.19
C TYR A 669 -6.83 -2.19 -0.60
N PHE A 670 -5.77 -1.39 -0.50
CA PHE A 670 -4.55 -1.51 -1.31
C PHE A 670 -3.74 -2.80 -1.16
N PRO A 671 -3.82 -3.57 -0.06
CA PRO A 671 -3.22 -4.90 -0.05
C PRO A 671 -3.66 -5.79 -1.21
N GLY A 672 -4.89 -5.63 -1.71
CA GLY A 672 -5.35 -6.34 -2.91
C GLY A 672 -4.53 -6.00 -4.15
N ALA A 673 -4.24 -4.72 -4.39
CA ALA A 673 -3.45 -4.26 -5.54
C ALA A 673 -1.97 -4.67 -5.41
N GLY A 674 -1.37 -4.47 -4.23
CA GLY A 674 0.02 -4.89 -3.97
C GLY A 674 0.22 -6.39 -4.12
N ALA A 675 -0.70 -7.19 -3.57
CA ALA A 675 -0.67 -8.64 -3.67
C ALA A 675 -0.92 -9.13 -5.10
N LEU A 676 -1.79 -8.46 -5.88
CA LEU A 676 -1.96 -8.75 -7.31
C LEU A 676 -0.64 -8.57 -8.07
N LEU A 677 0.06 -7.46 -7.85
CA LEU A 677 1.34 -7.19 -8.51
C LEU A 677 2.41 -8.20 -8.09
N LEU A 678 2.43 -8.61 -6.82
CA LEU A 678 3.30 -9.65 -6.31
C LEU A 678 3.05 -10.99 -7.03
N ALA A 679 1.78 -11.42 -7.09
CA ALA A 679 1.39 -12.67 -7.75
C ALA A 679 1.67 -12.66 -9.25
N VAL A 680 1.38 -11.55 -9.95
CA VAL A 680 1.66 -11.41 -11.39
C VAL A 680 3.15 -11.50 -11.67
N ALA A 681 4.00 -10.86 -10.86
CA ALA A 681 5.45 -10.97 -11.02
C ALA A 681 5.94 -12.42 -10.82
N MET A 682 5.48 -13.08 -9.76
CA MET A 682 5.78 -14.49 -9.52
C MET A 682 5.29 -15.40 -10.65
N MET A 683 4.08 -15.18 -11.18
CA MET A 683 3.52 -16.01 -12.24
C MET A 683 4.22 -15.79 -13.58
N ALA A 684 4.67 -14.57 -13.87
CA ALA A 684 5.31 -14.19 -15.14
C ALA A 684 6.82 -14.51 -15.18
N GLU A 685 7.56 -14.19 -14.12
CA GLU A 685 9.02 -14.40 -14.05
C GLU A 685 9.38 -15.73 -13.35
N GLY A 686 8.50 -16.20 -12.47
CA GLY A 686 8.70 -17.43 -11.71
C GLY A 686 9.24 -17.21 -10.30
N TRP A 687 9.61 -18.33 -9.69
CA TRP A 687 10.20 -18.43 -8.35
C TRP A 687 11.51 -19.24 -8.39
N ASP A 688 12.21 -19.35 -7.28
CA ASP A 688 13.44 -20.16 -7.20
C ASP A 688 13.20 -21.61 -7.64
N GLY A 689 14.07 -22.11 -8.52
CA GLY A 689 13.92 -23.45 -9.12
C GLY A 689 12.93 -23.54 -10.29
N SER A 690 12.20 -22.48 -10.62
CA SER A 690 11.41 -22.44 -11.86
C SER A 690 12.32 -22.27 -13.09
N HIS A 691 12.01 -23.02 -14.16
CA HIS A 691 12.83 -23.06 -15.39
C HIS A 691 12.05 -22.78 -16.68
N VAL A 692 10.72 -22.72 -16.61
CA VAL A 692 9.86 -22.39 -17.75
C VAL A 692 9.52 -20.91 -17.73
N SER A 693 9.30 -20.31 -18.90
CA SER A 693 8.84 -18.92 -19.02
C SER A 693 7.37 -18.83 -18.59
N ALA A 694 7.02 -17.79 -17.82
CA ALA A 694 5.69 -17.55 -17.29
C ALA A 694 5.03 -18.79 -16.64
N PRO A 695 5.70 -19.44 -15.65
CA PRO A 695 5.28 -20.72 -15.09
C PRO A 695 3.89 -20.69 -14.45
N GLY A 696 3.41 -19.52 -14.03
CA GLY A 696 2.09 -19.35 -13.43
C GLY A 696 0.96 -19.09 -14.41
N PHE A 697 1.22 -18.99 -15.71
CA PHE A 697 0.18 -18.72 -16.73
C PHE A 697 -0.10 -19.95 -17.60
N PRO A 698 -1.36 -20.12 -18.06
CA PRO A 698 -1.71 -21.19 -18.99
C PRO A 698 -0.90 -21.12 -20.28
N SER A 699 -0.37 -22.25 -20.74
CA SER A 699 0.39 -22.29 -22.02
C SER A 699 -0.47 -22.07 -23.26
N LYS A 700 -1.80 -22.21 -23.14
CA LYS A 700 -2.75 -22.06 -24.25
C LYS A 700 -3.55 -20.76 -24.08
N GLY A 701 -3.58 -19.95 -25.12
CA GLY A 701 -4.37 -18.72 -25.17
C GLY A 701 -3.72 -17.50 -24.53
N TRP A 702 -2.61 -17.66 -23.81
CA TRP A 702 -1.85 -16.58 -23.20
C TRP A 702 -0.49 -16.42 -23.88
N ASN A 703 -0.17 -15.19 -24.26
CA ASN A 703 1.15 -14.78 -24.76
C ASN A 703 1.74 -13.78 -23.76
N VAL A 704 2.34 -14.31 -22.70
CA VAL A 704 2.90 -13.49 -21.62
C VAL A 704 4.31 -13.02 -21.98
N ARG A 705 4.53 -11.71 -21.90
CA ARG A 705 5.85 -11.09 -22.02
C ARG A 705 6.18 -10.37 -20.73
N ALA A 706 7.37 -10.59 -20.21
CA ALA A 706 7.88 -9.91 -19.04
C ALA A 706 9.27 -9.34 -19.33
N GLU A 707 9.53 -8.13 -18.85
CA GLU A 707 10.81 -7.44 -18.95
C GLU A 707 11.20 -6.90 -17.57
N GLY A 708 12.45 -7.08 -17.16
CA GLY A 708 12.98 -6.43 -15.95
C GLY A 708 12.28 -6.82 -14.65
N LEU A 709 11.75 -8.04 -14.54
CA LEU A 709 11.26 -8.61 -13.28
C LEU A 709 12.36 -9.41 -12.55
N SER A 710 12.14 -9.64 -11.27
CA SER A 710 12.95 -10.53 -10.43
C SER A 710 12.11 -11.70 -9.93
N LYS A 711 12.71 -12.89 -9.82
CA LYS A 711 12.04 -14.09 -9.30
C LYS A 711 11.67 -13.95 -7.84
N MET A 712 10.51 -14.50 -7.49
CA MET A 712 10.13 -14.73 -6.10
C MET A 712 11.02 -15.82 -5.47
N MET A 713 11.18 -15.81 -4.15
CA MET A 713 11.82 -16.92 -3.42
C MET A 713 10.99 -18.21 -3.48
#